data_AF-A0A925K0C2-F1
#
_entry.id   AF-A0A925K0C2-F1
#
_cell.length_a   1.000
_cell.length_b   1.000
_cell.length_c   1.000
_cell.angle_alpha   90.00
_cell.angle_beta   90.00
_cell.angle_gamma   90.00
#
_symmetry.space_group_name_H-M   'P 1'
#
loop_
_entity.id
_entity.type
_entity.pdbx_description
1 polymer ?
#
loop_
_entity_poly.entity_id
_entity_poly.type
_entity_poly.pdbx_seq_one_letter_code
_entity_poly.pdbx_strand_id
1 'polypeptide(L)'
;MEFLQMVILRLDAARRKSFSLSSHSLANFIRYSALALLLVVCGAATSRAATLTVAAGGNFQAALNAAQPGDTIVLAAGASFTGPFTLPNKGASTEWITIRTSTPDSALAPATGRISPADSALLPKLLSAGSGAAALQTAPGAHHYRLIGIEIRPSSPTALIYDLIKLGDGASAQNTLDKVPHHLTLDRCLITAFPNQTLKRGISLHSASTDITGCYIAGFKSTEQDAQAVGGWNGPGPFRIINNYLEASGENLMFGGAMPAIPDLVPSDIEIRRNHFFKPLSWRQSDPSYAGTRWSVKNLFELKSARRVVFEGNLLENCWGDVNSGYGAINLTVRGDSGPQATLEDITIANNVMRHTHTGINVLGKDTDQASQRGRGLRVVNNLFIDVDGQRWSGDGDFIKISDMPDATVDHNTVIHTGSDIRTYGPANTGLVFTNNLMRHNSYGIIGQDQSSGQGTINAYFPSSTIRRNVIAGASAGYPNFYPTDNFYPSAIEQAVFSNPATGDYSLAPVSPFKNQGTDGKDVGCDFGALTAATLAPAPTPQPTPTPLPTPQPTPTPAPSPTPAPTPAPTPTPIPSPTPQPTPAPTATPQPTPAPTPIVPGRAQASVLKARRDAQVLSNDLATNTNTNSPASNEQTIGPASRIASVVADIQQAYMDFGSERAIFPAASRIETALSNALTFAASANSLVTQGQLAEAKSSLQKAIDHLELADVLMANGNVENPVDYAQYFVRQHYVDFLGREPDESGRAFWTSKIAACGSDAHCVEVMRIDVSAAYFLSIEFKETGYLVYRLYRASFGRSVLFNEFLADTQEVEKGIIVGETGWQAELAANKKAFYQNWVARADFNERYGSMTSGQFVDALFASMGVMPASAERDALVASLQNRTATRADVLAQIVNNDEFSRLEMNKAFVMMQYFGYLRRDPDPGGYAFWLQKLERHGGDFRRADMVKTFLVSTEYRDRFKQQ
;
A
#
# COMPACT_ATOMS: atom_id res chain seq x y z
N MET A 1 -47.93 40.11 -11.57
CA MET A 1 -49.13 40.63 -12.26
C MET A 1 -48.90 42.10 -12.66
N GLU A 2 -47.87 42.40 -13.44
CA GLU A 2 -47.68 43.74 -14.03
C GLU A 2 -47.14 43.71 -15.48
N PHE A 3 -46.82 42.54 -16.04
CA PHE A 3 -46.41 42.42 -17.45
C PHE A 3 -47.57 42.08 -18.41
N LEU A 4 -48.73 41.68 -17.87
CA LEU A 4 -49.91 41.27 -18.66
C LEU A 4 -50.76 42.47 -19.12
N GLN A 5 -50.56 43.66 -18.54
CA GLN A 5 -51.28 44.89 -18.92
C GLN A 5 -50.60 45.68 -20.05
N MET A 6 -49.33 45.37 -20.40
CA MET A 6 -48.59 46.09 -21.45
C MET A 6 -48.79 45.53 -22.87
N VAL A 7 -49.24 44.26 -23.00
CA VAL A 7 -49.37 43.60 -24.31
C VAL A 7 -50.75 43.83 -24.94
N ILE A 8 -51.78 44.16 -24.15
CA ILE A 8 -53.14 44.43 -24.65
C ILE A 8 -53.26 45.80 -25.36
N LEU A 9 -52.31 46.72 -25.17
CA LEU A 9 -52.38 48.08 -25.74
C LEU A 9 -51.60 48.29 -27.05
N ARG A 10 -50.98 47.27 -27.66
CA ARG A 10 -50.22 47.41 -28.92
C ARG A 10 -50.72 46.58 -30.11
N LEU A 11 -51.96 46.10 -30.09
CA LEU A 11 -52.58 45.43 -31.24
C LEU A 11 -53.90 46.05 -31.71
N ASP A 12 -54.16 47.31 -31.36
CA ASP A 12 -55.28 48.09 -31.91
C ASP A 12 -54.89 49.00 -33.09
N ALA A 13 -53.67 48.88 -33.61
CA ALA A 13 -53.15 49.75 -34.67
C ALA A 13 -52.61 48.98 -35.89
N ALA A 14 -53.37 48.02 -36.41
CA ALA A 14 -53.14 47.50 -37.78
C ALA A 14 -54.41 46.93 -38.44
N ARG A 15 -55.59 47.52 -38.17
CA ARG A 15 -56.78 47.35 -39.03
C ARG A 15 -56.88 48.51 -40.00
N ARG A 16 -56.38 48.33 -41.22
CA ARG A 16 -56.92 48.91 -42.47
C ARG A 16 -56.08 48.50 -43.70
N LYS A 17 -56.50 47.44 -44.39
CA LYS A 17 -56.90 47.46 -45.81
C LYS A 17 -57.16 46.04 -46.33
N SER A 18 -58.27 45.94 -47.04
CA SER A 18 -58.94 44.78 -47.62
C SER A 18 -58.10 43.97 -48.63
N PHE A 19 -58.15 42.64 -48.55
CA PHE A 19 -58.07 41.76 -49.72
C PHE A 19 -58.94 40.51 -49.51
N SER A 20 -59.77 40.20 -50.51
CA SER A 20 -60.72 39.09 -50.53
C SER A 20 -60.01 37.75 -50.68
N LEU A 21 -60.42 36.75 -49.89
CA LEU A 21 -60.02 35.35 -50.09
C LEU A 21 -61.22 34.52 -50.53
N SER A 22 -61.02 33.79 -51.63
CA SER A 22 -61.97 32.92 -52.31
C SER A 22 -62.33 31.68 -51.49
N SER A 23 -63.37 30.98 -51.92
CA SER A 23 -64.07 29.84 -51.28
C SER A 23 -63.22 28.61 -50.92
N HIS A 24 -61.90 28.63 -51.11
CA HIS A 24 -60.98 27.59 -50.64
C HIS A 24 -60.42 27.84 -49.21
N SER A 25 -60.62 29.03 -48.62
CA SER A 25 -60.07 29.34 -47.28
C SER A 25 -60.98 28.97 -46.09
N LEU A 26 -62.25 28.61 -46.34
CA LEU A 26 -63.22 28.34 -45.27
C LEU A 26 -63.09 26.91 -44.70
N ALA A 27 -62.64 25.94 -45.52
CA ALA A 27 -62.43 24.54 -45.08
C ALA A 27 -61.21 24.37 -44.16
N ASN A 28 -60.18 25.22 -44.31
CA ASN A 28 -59.01 25.21 -43.43
C ASN A 28 -59.27 25.95 -42.11
N PHE A 29 -60.09 27.01 -42.10
CA PHE A 29 -60.39 27.77 -40.88
C PHE A 29 -61.17 26.95 -39.83
N ILE A 30 -62.06 26.05 -40.27
CA ILE A 30 -62.80 25.15 -39.37
C ILE A 30 -61.89 24.04 -38.80
N ARG A 31 -60.89 23.57 -39.55
CA ARG A 31 -59.90 22.60 -39.05
C ARG A 31 -58.93 23.20 -38.01
N TYR A 32 -58.56 24.47 -38.14
CA TYR A 32 -57.71 25.14 -37.15
C TYR A 32 -58.47 25.61 -35.89
N SER A 33 -59.76 25.94 -36.02
CA SER A 33 -60.59 26.35 -34.88
C SER A 33 -60.98 25.18 -33.97
N ALA A 34 -61.18 23.98 -34.52
CA ALA A 34 -61.40 22.77 -33.73
C ALA A 34 -60.13 22.31 -32.98
N LEU A 35 -58.94 22.54 -33.56
CA LEU A 35 -57.67 22.23 -32.92
C LEU A 35 -57.34 23.23 -31.78
N ALA A 36 -57.68 24.51 -31.96
CA ALA A 36 -57.51 25.54 -30.94
C ALA A 36 -58.48 25.38 -29.76
N LEU A 37 -59.71 24.89 -29.98
CA LEU A 37 -60.66 24.63 -28.90
C LEU A 37 -60.35 23.33 -28.12
N LEU A 38 -59.69 22.34 -28.75
CA LEU A 38 -59.16 21.17 -28.04
C LEU A 38 -57.95 21.50 -27.15
N LEU A 39 -57.17 22.54 -27.51
CA LEU A 39 -56.01 23.02 -26.75
C LEU A 39 -56.37 23.85 -25.51
N VAL A 40 -57.61 24.33 -25.38
CA VAL A 40 -58.07 25.15 -24.23
C VAL A 40 -58.83 24.33 -23.19
N VAL A 41 -59.27 23.10 -23.50
CA VAL A 41 -59.97 22.20 -22.56
C VAL A 41 -59.02 21.17 -21.89
N CYS A 42 -57.79 21.01 -22.39
CA CYS A 42 -56.72 20.41 -21.59
C CYS A 42 -56.22 21.45 -20.59
N GLY A 43 -56.94 21.60 -19.48
CA GLY A 43 -56.44 22.30 -18.32
C GLY A 43 -55.01 21.84 -18.04
N ALA A 44 -54.10 22.81 -17.89
CA ALA A 44 -52.78 22.58 -17.37
C ALA A 44 -52.93 21.94 -15.99
N ALA A 45 -53.04 20.61 -15.96
CA ALA A 45 -52.82 19.85 -14.78
C ALA A 45 -51.38 20.17 -14.41
N THR A 46 -51.18 20.96 -13.36
CA THR A 46 -49.92 21.00 -12.64
C THR A 46 -49.60 19.56 -12.29
N SER A 47 -48.73 18.89 -13.06
CA SER A 47 -48.36 17.50 -12.81
C SER A 47 -47.66 17.47 -11.48
N ARG A 48 -48.36 17.01 -10.45
CA ARG A 48 -47.77 16.81 -9.13
C ARG A 48 -46.70 15.74 -9.27
N ALA A 49 -45.49 16.01 -8.77
CA ALA A 49 -44.41 15.03 -8.65
C ALA A 49 -44.95 13.68 -8.14
N ALA A 50 -44.77 12.62 -8.91
CA ALA A 50 -45.29 11.31 -8.58
C ALA A 50 -44.38 10.59 -7.57
N THR A 51 -44.97 9.70 -6.77
CA THR A 51 -44.24 8.78 -5.90
C THR A 51 -44.38 7.36 -6.43
N LEU A 52 -43.27 6.79 -6.89
CA LEU A 52 -43.18 5.43 -7.44
C LEU A 52 -42.63 4.50 -6.36
N THR A 53 -43.50 3.70 -5.73
CA THR A 53 -43.07 2.76 -4.68
C THR A 53 -42.64 1.43 -5.30
N VAL A 54 -41.46 0.93 -4.92
CA VAL A 54 -40.94 -0.37 -5.33
C VAL A 54 -40.81 -1.25 -4.08
N ALA A 55 -41.73 -2.19 -3.93
CA ALA A 55 -41.71 -3.18 -2.85
C ALA A 55 -40.64 -4.25 -3.08
N ALA A 56 -40.40 -5.10 -2.07
CA ALA A 56 -39.54 -6.28 -2.22
C ALA A 56 -40.02 -7.17 -3.38
N GLY A 57 -39.09 -7.64 -4.21
CA GLY A 57 -39.40 -8.38 -5.45
C GLY A 57 -39.91 -7.52 -6.62
N GLY A 58 -40.07 -6.20 -6.42
CA GLY A 58 -40.44 -5.25 -7.48
C GLY A 58 -39.32 -4.98 -8.47
N ASN A 59 -39.67 -4.35 -9.59
CA ASN A 59 -38.72 -4.04 -10.68
C ASN A 59 -38.20 -2.60 -10.57
N PHE A 60 -37.03 -2.42 -9.96
CA PHE A 60 -36.42 -1.10 -9.80
C PHE A 60 -36.01 -0.46 -11.14
N GLN A 61 -35.49 -1.22 -12.11
CA GLN A 61 -35.14 -0.64 -13.42
C GLN A 61 -36.38 -0.13 -14.18
N ALA A 62 -37.52 -0.83 -14.07
CA ALA A 62 -38.77 -0.34 -14.66
C ALA A 62 -39.22 0.98 -14.01
N ALA A 63 -39.06 1.13 -12.69
CA ALA A 63 -39.33 2.39 -12.01
C ALA A 63 -38.39 3.52 -12.46
N LEU A 64 -37.08 3.24 -12.61
CA LEU A 64 -36.11 4.19 -13.18
C LEU A 64 -36.50 4.62 -14.60
N ASN A 65 -36.95 3.67 -15.43
CA ASN A 65 -37.37 3.95 -16.79
C ASN A 65 -38.66 4.80 -16.83
N ALA A 66 -39.62 4.53 -15.94
CA ALA A 66 -40.90 5.23 -15.87
C ALA A 66 -40.83 6.63 -15.26
N ALA A 67 -39.96 6.84 -14.26
CA ALA A 67 -39.85 8.10 -13.53
C ALA A 67 -39.59 9.29 -14.46
N GLN A 68 -40.30 10.38 -14.21
CA GLN A 68 -40.09 11.67 -14.87
C GLN A 68 -39.30 12.61 -13.94
N PRO A 69 -38.59 13.61 -14.48
CA PRO A 69 -37.99 14.67 -13.67
C PRO A 69 -39.00 15.25 -12.68
N GLY A 70 -38.59 15.42 -11.41
CA GLY A 70 -39.45 15.81 -10.30
C GLY A 70 -40.00 14.63 -9.47
N ASP A 71 -40.03 13.41 -10.00
CA ASP A 71 -40.57 12.25 -9.30
C ASP A 71 -39.68 11.74 -8.16
N THR A 72 -40.30 11.03 -7.21
CA THR A 72 -39.61 10.27 -6.16
C THR A 72 -39.85 8.78 -6.32
N ILE A 73 -38.78 7.99 -6.44
CA ILE A 73 -38.81 6.53 -6.33
C ILE A 73 -38.53 6.14 -4.89
N VAL A 74 -39.48 5.46 -4.25
CA VAL A 74 -39.37 4.97 -2.87
C VAL A 74 -39.13 3.46 -2.88
N LEU A 75 -37.96 3.04 -2.44
CA LEU A 75 -37.58 1.63 -2.32
C LEU A 75 -37.87 1.13 -0.89
N ALA A 76 -38.54 0.00 -0.77
CA ALA A 76 -38.85 -0.58 0.54
C ALA A 76 -37.58 -0.88 1.35
N ALA A 77 -37.50 -0.36 2.59
CA ALA A 77 -36.41 -0.62 3.52
C ALA A 77 -36.20 -2.13 3.73
N GLY A 78 -34.95 -2.57 3.80
CA GLY A 78 -34.58 -3.98 3.94
C GLY A 78 -34.76 -4.83 2.66
N ALA A 79 -35.43 -4.34 1.62
CA ALA A 79 -35.57 -5.06 0.36
C ALA A 79 -34.25 -5.10 -0.42
N SER A 80 -34.02 -6.19 -1.13
CA SER A 80 -32.86 -6.35 -2.01
C SER A 80 -33.28 -6.35 -3.48
N PHE A 81 -32.55 -5.62 -4.31
CA PHE A 81 -32.73 -5.54 -5.76
C PHE A 81 -31.39 -5.84 -6.43
N THR A 82 -31.36 -6.79 -7.35
CA THR A 82 -30.13 -7.20 -8.03
C THR A 82 -30.05 -6.56 -9.42
N GLY A 83 -28.98 -5.80 -9.67
CA GLY A 83 -28.72 -5.07 -10.90
C GLY A 83 -27.97 -5.88 -11.97
N PRO A 84 -27.34 -5.22 -12.96
CA PRO A 84 -26.99 -3.78 -12.96
C PRO A 84 -28.18 -2.84 -13.18
N PHE A 85 -28.25 -1.75 -12.41
CA PHE A 85 -29.22 -0.67 -12.61
C PHE A 85 -28.59 0.50 -13.34
N THR A 86 -29.25 0.99 -14.39
CA THR A 86 -28.80 2.13 -15.19
C THR A 86 -29.72 3.32 -14.95
N LEU A 87 -29.15 4.44 -14.47
CA LEU A 87 -29.81 5.74 -14.40
C LEU A 87 -29.96 6.30 -15.82
N PRO A 88 -31.19 6.43 -16.37
CA PRO A 88 -31.36 6.89 -17.75
C PRO A 88 -31.09 8.38 -17.92
N ASN A 89 -30.71 8.80 -19.13
CA ASN A 89 -30.79 10.20 -19.50
C ASN A 89 -32.27 10.59 -19.72
N LYS A 90 -32.75 11.65 -19.07
CA LYS A 90 -34.16 12.11 -19.10
C LYS A 90 -34.35 13.38 -19.94
N GLY A 91 -33.39 13.70 -20.81
CA GLY A 91 -33.42 14.91 -21.64
C GLY A 91 -33.15 16.18 -20.84
N ALA A 92 -33.43 17.34 -21.40
CA ALA A 92 -32.93 18.64 -20.92
C ALA A 92 -33.51 19.19 -19.59
N SER A 93 -34.23 18.38 -18.80
CA SER A 93 -34.83 18.87 -17.55
C SER A 93 -33.79 19.11 -16.44
N THR A 94 -34.05 20.10 -15.58
CA THR A 94 -33.23 20.41 -14.39
C THR A 94 -33.88 19.93 -13.09
N GLU A 95 -35.07 19.32 -13.16
CA GLU A 95 -35.74 18.76 -11.99
C GLU A 95 -35.11 17.45 -11.56
N TRP A 96 -35.01 17.25 -10.25
CA TRP A 96 -34.38 16.07 -9.65
C TRP A 96 -35.32 14.87 -9.66
N ILE A 97 -34.78 13.69 -9.97
CA ILE A 97 -35.39 12.41 -9.62
C ILE A 97 -34.76 11.96 -8.31
N THR A 98 -35.59 11.81 -7.27
CA THR A 98 -35.12 11.34 -5.96
C THR A 98 -35.37 9.85 -5.81
N ILE A 99 -34.33 9.09 -5.49
CA ILE A 99 -34.41 7.65 -5.17
C ILE A 99 -34.09 7.52 -3.68
N ARG A 100 -35.03 7.01 -2.88
CA ARG A 100 -34.84 6.94 -1.43
C ARG A 100 -35.36 5.66 -0.80
N THR A 101 -34.81 5.33 0.35
CA THR A 101 -35.43 4.36 1.27
C THR A 101 -36.83 4.83 1.72
N SER A 102 -37.72 3.87 1.97
CA SER A 102 -38.99 4.09 2.65
C SER A 102 -38.84 4.41 4.14
N THR A 103 -37.64 4.30 4.71
CA THR A 103 -37.37 4.70 6.10
C THR A 103 -37.61 6.21 6.27
N PRO A 104 -38.35 6.64 7.30
CA PRO A 104 -38.57 8.06 7.59
C PRO A 104 -37.27 8.78 7.95
N ASP A 105 -37.16 10.07 7.59
CA ASP A 105 -35.95 10.86 7.86
C ASP A 105 -35.62 10.97 9.34
N SER A 106 -36.61 10.89 10.23
CA SER A 106 -36.44 10.88 11.69
C SER A 106 -35.74 9.63 12.22
N ALA A 107 -35.69 8.55 11.44
CA ALA A 107 -35.03 7.30 11.77
C ALA A 107 -33.70 7.12 11.04
N LEU A 108 -33.37 7.99 10.08
CA LEU A 108 -32.05 8.04 9.43
C LEU A 108 -31.11 8.96 10.19
N ALA A 109 -29.80 8.80 9.96
CA ALA A 109 -28.83 9.82 10.33
C ALA A 109 -29.30 11.20 9.82
N PRO A 110 -29.16 12.29 10.61
CA PRO A 110 -29.56 13.62 10.16
C PRO A 110 -28.81 13.99 8.88
N ALA A 111 -29.35 14.92 8.08
CA ALA A 111 -28.74 15.30 6.80
C ALA A 111 -27.29 15.83 6.93
N THR A 112 -26.92 16.35 8.11
CA THR A 112 -25.55 16.77 8.44
C THR A 112 -24.69 15.63 9.00
N GLY A 113 -25.29 14.48 9.32
CA GLY A 113 -24.67 13.30 9.89
C GLY A 113 -24.11 12.36 8.82
N ARG A 114 -23.66 11.20 9.28
CA ARG A 114 -23.06 10.14 8.45
C ARG A 114 -23.76 8.82 8.76
N ILE A 115 -24.04 8.04 7.74
CA ILE A 115 -24.58 6.69 7.90
C ILE A 115 -23.50 5.72 8.40
N SER A 116 -23.90 4.64 9.06
CA SER A 116 -23.02 3.61 9.60
C SER A 116 -23.49 2.20 9.19
N PRO A 117 -22.64 1.17 9.34
CA PRO A 117 -23.06 -0.21 9.12
C PRO A 117 -24.26 -0.65 9.98
N ALA A 118 -24.48 -0.05 11.15
CA ALA A 118 -25.61 -0.33 12.01
C ALA A 118 -26.97 0.05 11.37
N ASP A 119 -26.96 0.96 10.39
CA ASP A 119 -28.16 1.43 9.71
C ASP A 119 -28.61 0.48 8.59
N SER A 120 -27.86 -0.58 8.24
CA SER A 120 -28.14 -1.45 7.09
C SER A 120 -29.58 -2.01 7.05
N ALA A 121 -30.20 -2.28 8.20
CA ALA A 121 -31.58 -2.77 8.27
C ALA A 121 -32.61 -1.72 7.81
N LEU A 122 -32.26 -0.44 7.86
CA LEU A 122 -33.08 0.70 7.47
C LEU A 122 -33.00 1.00 5.96
N LEU A 123 -32.13 0.32 5.22
CA LEU A 123 -31.81 0.66 3.84
C LEU A 123 -32.24 -0.45 2.87
N PRO A 124 -32.81 -0.11 1.71
CA PRO A 124 -32.87 -1.03 0.58
C PRO A 124 -31.45 -1.33 0.09
N LYS A 125 -31.25 -2.53 -0.46
CA LYS A 125 -29.96 -3.00 -0.98
C LYS A 125 -30.01 -3.06 -2.50
N LEU A 126 -29.10 -2.35 -3.15
CA LEU A 126 -28.78 -2.55 -4.57
C LEU A 126 -27.58 -3.47 -4.68
N LEU A 127 -27.81 -4.66 -5.23
CA LEU A 127 -26.81 -5.72 -5.33
C LEU A 127 -26.21 -5.78 -6.73
N SER A 128 -24.89 -5.89 -6.84
CA SER A 128 -24.27 -6.33 -8.09
C SER A 128 -24.37 -7.85 -8.21
N ALA A 129 -24.86 -8.34 -9.35
CA ALA A 129 -24.91 -9.77 -9.69
C ALA A 129 -23.52 -10.42 -9.88
N GLY A 130 -22.44 -9.63 -9.99
CA GLY A 130 -21.09 -10.10 -10.29
C GLY A 130 -20.74 -10.05 -11.79
N SER A 131 -19.82 -10.92 -12.23
CA SER A 131 -19.35 -11.01 -13.62
C SER A 131 -18.77 -9.71 -14.20
N GLY A 132 -18.17 -8.88 -13.35
CA GLY A 132 -17.59 -7.58 -13.69
C GLY A 132 -18.60 -6.43 -13.75
N ALA A 133 -19.89 -6.68 -13.51
CA ALA A 133 -20.93 -5.66 -13.59
C ALA A 133 -21.02 -4.78 -12.33
N ALA A 134 -21.36 -3.51 -12.52
CA ALA A 134 -21.69 -2.60 -11.43
C ALA A 134 -23.06 -2.92 -10.81
N ALA A 135 -23.29 -2.51 -9.57
CA ALA A 135 -24.64 -2.51 -8.99
C ALA A 135 -25.46 -1.35 -9.58
N LEU A 136 -24.83 -0.18 -9.73
CA LEU A 136 -25.42 1.04 -10.25
C LEU A 136 -24.48 1.71 -11.26
N GLN A 137 -25.05 2.17 -12.37
CA GLN A 137 -24.32 2.92 -13.38
C GLN A 137 -25.20 4.02 -14.01
N THR A 138 -24.58 4.99 -14.67
CA THR A 138 -25.26 6.05 -15.42
C THR A 138 -25.23 5.78 -16.92
N ALA A 139 -26.31 6.08 -17.63
CA ALA A 139 -26.25 6.25 -19.08
C ALA A 139 -25.45 7.53 -19.46
N PRO A 140 -24.91 7.64 -20.69
CA PRO A 140 -24.26 8.86 -21.16
C PRO A 140 -25.16 10.10 -21.00
N GLY A 141 -24.62 11.16 -20.42
CA GLY A 141 -25.33 12.41 -20.15
C GLY A 141 -26.48 12.30 -19.13
N ALA A 142 -26.60 11.18 -18.40
CA ALA A 142 -27.62 11.07 -17.35
C ALA A 142 -27.37 12.09 -16.22
N HIS A 143 -28.43 12.74 -15.75
CA HIS A 143 -28.26 13.83 -14.80
C HIS A 143 -29.46 14.07 -13.88
N HIS A 144 -29.22 14.84 -12.81
CA HIS A 144 -30.22 15.26 -11.81
C HIS A 144 -30.83 14.08 -11.04
N TYR A 145 -29.97 13.19 -10.54
CA TYR A 145 -30.37 12.05 -9.70
C TYR A 145 -29.84 12.19 -8.28
N ARG A 146 -30.73 12.03 -7.29
CA ARG A 146 -30.36 12.04 -5.87
C ARG A 146 -30.73 10.71 -5.23
N LEU A 147 -29.74 10.01 -4.69
CA LEU A 147 -29.91 8.76 -3.94
C LEU A 147 -29.77 9.05 -2.45
N ILE A 148 -30.76 8.65 -1.65
CA ILE A 148 -30.80 8.93 -0.20
C ILE A 148 -31.02 7.62 0.58
N GLY A 149 -30.07 7.28 1.46
CA GLY A 149 -30.24 6.16 2.38
C GLY A 149 -30.32 4.80 1.68
N ILE A 150 -29.38 4.52 0.77
CA ILE A 150 -29.34 3.27 -0.01
C ILE A 150 -28.09 2.48 0.37
N GLU A 151 -28.24 1.17 0.59
CA GLU A 151 -27.10 0.25 0.70
C GLU A 151 -26.74 -0.28 -0.70
N ILE A 152 -25.47 -0.22 -1.08
CA ILE A 152 -24.97 -0.69 -2.37
C ILE A 152 -23.81 -1.65 -2.09
N ARG A 153 -23.91 -2.90 -2.54
CA ARG A 153 -22.93 -3.94 -2.22
C ARG A 153 -22.92 -5.09 -3.22
N PRO A 154 -21.89 -5.95 -3.20
CA PRO A 154 -21.89 -7.21 -3.94
C PRO A 154 -23.00 -8.15 -3.44
N SER A 155 -23.55 -8.98 -4.33
CA SER A 155 -24.52 -10.03 -3.97
C SER A 155 -23.90 -11.21 -3.22
N SER A 156 -22.60 -11.47 -3.43
CA SER A 156 -21.84 -12.53 -2.76
C SER A 156 -20.37 -12.11 -2.54
N PRO A 157 -19.64 -12.74 -1.61
CA PRO A 157 -18.22 -12.45 -1.38
C PRO A 157 -17.30 -12.91 -2.52
N THR A 158 -17.80 -13.74 -3.45
CA THR A 158 -17.05 -14.26 -4.61
C THR A 158 -17.40 -13.54 -5.91
N ALA A 159 -18.32 -12.58 -5.88
CA ALA A 159 -18.73 -11.83 -7.06
C ALA A 159 -17.54 -11.00 -7.59
N LEU A 160 -17.11 -11.29 -8.82
CA LEU A 160 -16.13 -10.48 -9.54
C LEU A 160 -16.76 -9.14 -9.92
N ILE A 161 -16.21 -8.03 -9.44
CA ILE A 161 -16.69 -6.66 -9.69
C ILE A 161 -15.49 -5.74 -9.85
N TYR A 162 -15.47 -4.93 -10.89
CA TYR A 162 -14.43 -3.91 -11.09
C TYR A 162 -14.79 -2.62 -10.34
N ASP A 163 -15.91 -2.01 -10.74
CA ASP A 163 -16.45 -0.82 -10.10
C ASP A 163 -17.84 -1.14 -9.57
N LEU A 164 -18.07 -0.97 -8.27
CA LEU A 164 -19.37 -1.24 -7.67
C LEU A 164 -20.41 -0.19 -8.11
N ILE A 165 -19.99 1.07 -8.25
CA ILE A 165 -20.78 2.19 -8.75
C ILE A 165 -20.00 2.90 -9.87
N LYS A 166 -20.65 3.10 -11.02
CA LYS A 166 -20.09 3.82 -12.18
C LYS A 166 -20.83 5.13 -12.44
N LEU A 167 -20.25 6.25 -12.02
CA LEU A 167 -20.78 7.58 -12.32
C LEU A 167 -20.04 8.14 -13.54
N GLY A 168 -20.51 7.78 -14.73
CA GLY A 168 -19.76 7.86 -15.99
C GLY A 168 -19.02 6.56 -16.28
N ASP A 169 -18.77 6.27 -17.56
CA ASP A 169 -18.14 5.02 -17.96
C ASP A 169 -16.61 5.09 -18.01
N GLY A 170 -16.04 6.31 -18.02
CA GLY A 170 -14.59 6.56 -18.06
C GLY A 170 -13.89 6.01 -19.29
N ALA A 171 -14.65 5.53 -20.27
CA ALA A 171 -14.16 4.83 -21.45
C ALA A 171 -13.94 5.80 -22.61
N SER A 172 -13.33 5.30 -23.69
CA SER A 172 -13.15 6.05 -24.94
C SER A 172 -14.46 6.56 -25.56
N ALA A 173 -15.61 6.03 -25.15
CA ALA A 173 -16.93 6.48 -25.58
C ALA A 173 -17.34 7.82 -24.94
N GLN A 174 -16.97 8.07 -23.67
CA GLN A 174 -17.19 9.33 -22.96
C GLN A 174 -16.04 10.31 -23.22
N ASN A 175 -15.93 10.75 -24.48
CA ASN A 175 -14.84 11.59 -24.98
C ASN A 175 -15.21 13.07 -25.21
N THR A 176 -16.43 13.47 -24.83
CA THR A 176 -16.93 14.84 -24.93
C THR A 176 -17.77 15.20 -23.69
N LEU A 177 -17.86 16.50 -23.36
CA LEU A 177 -18.53 16.96 -22.14
C LEU A 177 -20.05 16.69 -22.13
N ASP A 178 -20.71 16.68 -23.29
CA ASP A 178 -22.15 16.38 -23.43
C ASP A 178 -22.50 14.94 -23.05
N LYS A 179 -21.52 14.03 -23.09
CA LYS A 179 -21.69 12.63 -22.68
C LYS A 179 -21.44 12.41 -21.20
N VAL A 180 -20.86 13.38 -20.50
CA VAL A 180 -20.52 13.28 -19.07
C VAL A 180 -21.80 13.33 -18.24
N PRO A 181 -22.10 12.30 -17.44
CA PRO A 181 -23.21 12.37 -16.48
C PRO A 181 -22.97 13.48 -15.47
N HIS A 182 -24.00 14.18 -15.03
CA HIS A 182 -23.82 15.33 -14.16
C HIS A 182 -24.94 15.60 -13.15
N HIS A 183 -24.71 16.42 -12.14
CA HIS A 183 -25.71 16.75 -11.11
C HIS A 183 -26.21 15.48 -10.41
N LEU A 184 -25.28 14.78 -9.77
CA LEU A 184 -25.52 13.50 -9.11
C LEU A 184 -25.28 13.65 -7.61
N THR A 185 -26.16 13.11 -6.79
CA THR A 185 -25.99 13.13 -5.33
C THR A 185 -26.11 11.71 -4.76
N LEU A 186 -25.08 11.31 -4.01
CA LEU A 186 -25.15 10.18 -3.07
C LEU A 186 -25.19 10.77 -1.65
N ASP A 187 -26.32 10.65 -0.98
CA ASP A 187 -26.58 11.19 0.36
C ASP A 187 -26.84 10.05 1.34
N ARG A 188 -25.99 9.92 2.36
CA ARG A 188 -26.11 8.93 3.44
C ARG A 188 -26.27 7.50 2.88
N CYS A 189 -25.45 7.14 1.90
CA CYS A 189 -25.43 5.79 1.33
C CYS A 189 -24.40 4.90 2.03
N LEU A 190 -24.75 3.63 2.22
CA LEU A 190 -23.87 2.59 2.76
C LEU A 190 -23.30 1.78 1.59
N ILE A 191 -22.00 1.92 1.30
CA ILE A 191 -21.35 1.36 0.12
C ILE A 191 -20.22 0.44 0.59
N THR A 192 -20.43 -0.87 0.55
CA THR A 192 -19.55 -1.82 1.25
C THR A 192 -19.21 -3.04 0.41
N ALA A 193 -17.97 -3.50 0.49
CA ALA A 193 -17.55 -4.83 0.06
C ALA A 193 -17.56 -5.84 1.22
N PHE A 194 -17.44 -7.13 0.92
CA PHE A 194 -17.32 -8.16 1.97
C PHE A 194 -15.93 -8.16 2.64
N PRO A 195 -15.81 -8.59 3.91
CA PRO A 195 -14.55 -8.56 4.65
C PRO A 195 -13.36 -9.27 3.97
N ASN A 196 -13.60 -10.40 3.29
CA ASN A 196 -12.52 -11.19 2.64
C ASN A 196 -12.56 -11.12 1.10
N GLN A 197 -13.28 -10.15 0.54
CA GLN A 197 -13.41 -10.02 -0.91
C GLN A 197 -12.36 -9.07 -1.47
N THR A 198 -11.72 -9.50 -2.57
CA THR A 198 -10.99 -8.62 -3.47
C THR A 198 -11.98 -7.84 -4.33
N LEU A 199 -12.00 -6.51 -4.20
CA LEU A 199 -12.84 -5.63 -5.00
C LEU A 199 -12.08 -4.33 -5.28
N LYS A 200 -11.88 -4.04 -6.56
CA LYS A 200 -11.04 -2.94 -7.02
C LYS A 200 -11.60 -1.58 -6.62
N ARG A 201 -12.86 -1.25 -6.91
CA ARG A 201 -13.36 0.10 -6.67
C ARG A 201 -14.78 0.20 -6.15
N GLY A 202 -14.97 1.07 -5.16
CA GLY A 202 -16.29 1.48 -4.70
C GLY A 202 -16.99 2.34 -5.72
N ILE A 203 -16.45 3.53 -5.99
CA ILE A 203 -17.02 4.50 -6.94
C ILE A 203 -15.98 4.86 -8.00
N SER A 204 -16.29 4.61 -9.27
CA SER A 204 -15.61 5.26 -10.38
C SER A 204 -16.32 6.59 -10.71
N LEU A 205 -15.59 7.69 -10.50
CA LEU A 205 -16.10 9.06 -10.53
C LEU A 205 -15.67 9.76 -11.83
N HIS A 206 -16.43 9.56 -12.89
CA HIS A 206 -16.23 10.13 -14.23
C HIS A 206 -17.36 11.08 -14.63
N SER A 207 -18.02 11.67 -13.64
CA SER A 207 -19.15 12.60 -13.80
C SER A 207 -18.71 14.05 -13.56
N ALA A 208 -19.65 14.99 -13.68
CA ALA A 208 -19.50 16.39 -13.33
C ALA A 208 -20.54 16.79 -12.27
N SER A 209 -20.29 17.82 -11.45
CA SER A 209 -21.26 18.29 -10.45
C SER A 209 -21.80 17.15 -9.57
N THR A 210 -20.89 16.46 -8.86
CA THR A 210 -21.24 15.28 -8.06
C THR A 210 -21.00 15.54 -6.58
N ASP A 211 -22.04 15.31 -5.77
CA ASP A 211 -22.01 15.34 -4.32
C ASP A 211 -22.01 13.92 -3.74
N ILE A 212 -21.04 13.62 -2.88
CA ILE A 212 -20.98 12.41 -2.06
C ILE A 212 -20.92 12.88 -0.61
N THR A 213 -22.04 12.77 0.11
CA THR A 213 -22.19 13.36 1.43
C THR A 213 -22.74 12.37 2.45
N GLY A 214 -22.11 12.29 3.63
CA GLY A 214 -22.59 11.47 4.74
C GLY A 214 -22.54 9.97 4.49
N CYS A 215 -21.79 9.51 3.48
CA CYS A 215 -21.72 8.12 3.08
C CYS A 215 -20.69 7.33 3.90
N TYR A 216 -20.87 6.02 3.94
CA TYR A 216 -19.92 5.05 4.49
C TYR A 216 -19.42 4.14 3.36
N ILE A 217 -18.17 4.32 2.93
CA ILE A 217 -17.59 3.66 1.75
C ILE A 217 -16.41 2.81 2.21
N ALA A 218 -16.57 1.49 2.28
CA ALA A 218 -15.60 0.63 2.97
C ALA A 218 -15.38 -0.78 2.39
N GLY A 219 -14.23 -1.37 2.75
CA GLY A 219 -13.88 -2.74 2.43
C GLY A 219 -13.23 -2.96 1.05
N PHE A 220 -12.92 -1.90 0.30
CA PHE A 220 -12.36 -2.00 -1.07
C PHE A 220 -10.87 -2.31 -1.04
N LYS A 221 -10.49 -3.54 -1.38
CA LYS A 221 -9.12 -4.01 -1.21
C LYS A 221 -8.74 -5.07 -2.22
N SER A 222 -7.44 -5.22 -2.47
CA SER A 222 -6.90 -6.22 -3.36
C SER A 222 -5.47 -6.58 -2.97
N THR A 223 -5.08 -7.82 -3.24
CA THR A 223 -3.71 -8.34 -3.07
C THR A 223 -2.84 -8.12 -4.30
N GLU A 224 -3.43 -7.73 -5.44
CA GLU A 224 -2.76 -7.78 -6.76
C GLU A 224 -2.75 -6.42 -7.49
N GLN A 225 -3.67 -5.52 -7.15
CA GLN A 225 -3.82 -4.23 -7.85
C GLN A 225 -4.27 -3.12 -6.89
N ASP A 226 -4.12 -1.88 -7.34
CA ASP A 226 -4.61 -0.72 -6.60
C ASP A 226 -6.14 -0.78 -6.47
N ALA A 227 -6.62 -0.63 -5.23
CA ALA A 227 -8.04 -0.60 -4.91
C ALA A 227 -8.43 0.76 -4.29
N GLN A 228 -9.56 1.33 -4.72
CA GLN A 228 -10.02 2.64 -4.26
C GLN A 228 -11.42 2.64 -3.67
N ALA A 229 -11.65 3.44 -2.63
CA ALA A 229 -13.02 3.72 -2.20
C ALA A 229 -13.69 4.66 -3.23
N VAL A 230 -13.00 5.72 -3.64
CA VAL A 230 -13.42 6.62 -4.73
C VAL A 230 -12.22 6.92 -5.64
N GLY A 231 -12.38 6.77 -6.96
CA GLY A 231 -11.34 7.10 -7.94
C GLY A 231 -11.91 7.75 -9.19
N GLY A 232 -11.29 8.82 -9.68
CA GLY A 232 -11.76 9.56 -10.86
C GLY A 232 -10.64 10.14 -11.74
N TRP A 233 -10.74 9.98 -13.05
CA TRP A 233 -9.78 10.57 -14.02
C TRP A 233 -10.47 11.30 -15.18
N ASN A 234 -11.61 10.78 -15.66
CA ASN A 234 -12.32 11.31 -16.84
C ASN A 234 -13.50 12.25 -16.53
N GLY A 235 -13.60 12.75 -15.29
CA GLY A 235 -14.65 13.67 -14.86
C GLY A 235 -14.12 15.11 -14.70
N PRO A 236 -14.77 16.15 -15.25
CA PRO A 236 -14.30 17.54 -15.17
C PRO A 236 -14.44 18.17 -13.79
N GLY A 237 -15.34 17.65 -12.95
CA GLY A 237 -15.81 18.34 -11.74
C GLY A 237 -16.94 19.33 -12.02
N PRO A 238 -17.39 20.12 -11.02
CA PRO A 238 -16.92 20.12 -9.64
C PRO A 238 -17.29 18.83 -8.88
N PHE A 239 -16.56 18.55 -7.81
CA PHE A 239 -16.80 17.41 -6.92
C PHE A 239 -16.88 17.87 -5.47
N ARG A 240 -17.88 17.38 -4.74
CA ARG A 240 -18.05 17.63 -3.31
C ARG A 240 -18.09 16.31 -2.56
N ILE A 241 -17.06 16.05 -1.77
CA ILE A 241 -16.86 14.80 -1.03
C ILE A 241 -16.81 15.19 0.44
N ILE A 242 -17.96 15.14 1.10
CA ILE A 242 -18.18 15.81 2.39
C ILE A 242 -18.68 14.84 3.47
N ASN A 243 -18.02 14.81 4.63
CA ASN A 243 -18.47 14.04 5.79
C ASN A 243 -18.64 12.52 5.53
N ASN A 244 -17.73 11.91 4.77
CA ASN A 244 -17.78 10.47 4.48
C ASN A 244 -16.78 9.66 5.31
N TYR A 245 -17.04 8.37 5.52
CA TYR A 245 -16.03 7.40 5.91
C TYR A 245 -15.50 6.71 4.65
N LEU A 246 -14.19 6.72 4.43
CA LEU A 246 -13.54 6.20 3.23
C LEU A 246 -12.46 5.18 3.62
N GLU A 247 -12.61 3.94 3.16
CA GLU A 247 -11.73 2.83 3.49
C GLU A 247 -11.44 1.96 2.26
N ALA A 248 -10.15 1.87 1.92
CA ALA A 248 -9.62 1.03 0.85
C ALA A 248 -8.14 0.67 1.07
N SER A 249 -7.66 -0.46 0.53
CA SER A 249 -6.26 -0.88 0.71
C SER A 249 -5.29 -0.01 -0.10
N GLY A 250 -5.63 0.31 -1.36
CA GLY A 250 -4.88 1.27 -2.18
C GLY A 250 -5.11 2.70 -1.69
N GLU A 251 -5.83 3.51 -2.46
CA GLU A 251 -6.15 4.90 -2.15
C GLU A 251 -7.60 5.02 -1.63
N ASN A 252 -7.85 5.69 -0.51
CA ASN A 252 -9.24 5.94 -0.13
C ASN A 252 -9.90 6.93 -1.11
N LEU A 253 -9.15 7.93 -1.58
CA LEU A 253 -9.59 8.84 -2.64
C LEU A 253 -8.44 9.15 -3.60
N MET A 254 -8.72 9.07 -4.90
CA MET A 254 -7.74 9.35 -5.95
C MET A 254 -8.32 10.17 -7.11
N PHE A 255 -7.57 11.16 -7.60
CA PHE A 255 -7.80 11.78 -8.91
C PHE A 255 -6.60 11.64 -9.86
N GLY A 256 -6.87 11.24 -11.11
CA GLY A 256 -5.88 10.89 -12.13
C GLY A 256 -5.55 9.40 -12.17
N GLY A 257 -4.35 9.06 -12.67
CA GLY A 257 -3.86 7.67 -12.77
C GLY A 257 -4.26 6.93 -14.04
N ALA A 258 -5.00 7.58 -14.92
CA ALA A 258 -5.26 7.14 -16.29
C ALA A 258 -5.51 8.37 -17.16
N MET A 259 -5.18 8.27 -18.44
CA MET A 259 -5.43 9.33 -19.41
C MET A 259 -6.93 9.56 -19.58
N PRO A 260 -7.43 10.79 -19.39
CA PRO A 260 -8.81 11.14 -19.72
C PRO A 260 -9.10 10.92 -21.21
N ALA A 261 -10.28 10.41 -21.53
CA ALA A 261 -10.77 10.30 -22.90
C ALA A 261 -11.22 11.65 -23.48
N ILE A 262 -11.52 12.62 -22.61
CA ILE A 262 -11.84 13.99 -23.00
C ILE A 262 -10.52 14.77 -23.18
N PRO A 263 -10.24 15.35 -24.37
CA PRO A 263 -9.02 16.11 -24.61
C PRO A 263 -8.82 17.24 -23.60
N ASP A 264 -7.57 17.45 -23.18
CA ASP A 264 -7.13 18.52 -22.28
C ASP A 264 -7.82 18.57 -20.91
N LEU A 265 -8.55 17.51 -20.54
CA LEU A 265 -9.26 17.45 -19.27
C LEU A 265 -8.29 17.35 -18.10
N VAL A 266 -8.50 18.23 -17.12
CA VAL A 266 -7.92 18.15 -15.77
C VAL A 266 -9.10 18.20 -14.77
N PRO A 267 -9.31 17.16 -13.94
CA PRO A 267 -10.31 17.20 -12.87
C PRO A 267 -10.15 18.46 -12.02
N SER A 268 -11.22 19.23 -11.87
CA SER A 268 -11.14 20.55 -11.26
C SER A 268 -12.25 20.81 -10.24
N ASP A 269 -12.07 21.85 -9.41
CA ASP A 269 -13.08 22.34 -8.48
C ASP A 269 -13.53 21.26 -7.48
N ILE A 270 -12.55 20.77 -6.72
CA ILE A 270 -12.69 19.60 -5.86
C ILE A 270 -12.70 20.02 -4.39
N GLU A 271 -13.79 19.72 -3.69
CA GLU A 271 -13.97 20.02 -2.28
C GLU A 271 -14.05 18.72 -1.46
N ILE A 272 -13.08 18.51 -0.58
CA ILE A 272 -12.93 17.31 0.24
C ILE A 272 -12.90 17.76 1.70
N ARG A 273 -14.02 17.63 2.40
CA ARG A 273 -14.15 18.14 3.77
C ARG A 273 -14.72 17.16 4.77
N ARG A 274 -14.15 17.16 5.98
CA ARG A 274 -14.69 16.43 7.15
C ARG A 274 -14.85 14.93 6.93
N ASN A 275 -14.08 14.36 6.01
CA ASN A 275 -14.06 12.93 5.80
C ASN A 275 -13.15 12.25 6.81
N HIS A 276 -13.42 10.98 7.08
CA HIS A 276 -12.52 10.07 7.79
C HIS A 276 -11.91 9.11 6.77
N PHE A 277 -10.61 9.28 6.53
CA PHE A 277 -9.76 8.40 5.73
C PHE A 277 -9.15 7.37 6.67
N PHE A 278 -9.41 6.09 6.42
CA PHE A 278 -9.05 5.05 7.38
C PHE A 278 -8.54 3.79 6.67
N LYS A 279 -7.54 3.15 7.29
CA LYS A 279 -7.20 1.74 7.02
C LYS A 279 -7.29 0.91 8.31
N PRO A 280 -7.98 -0.24 8.29
CA PRO A 280 -8.02 -1.16 9.41
C PRO A 280 -6.65 -1.74 9.71
N LEU A 281 -6.22 -1.71 10.97
CA LEU A 281 -4.99 -2.37 11.43
C LEU A 281 -5.04 -3.89 11.25
N SER A 282 -6.23 -4.47 11.12
CA SER A 282 -6.40 -5.88 10.75
C SER A 282 -5.85 -6.22 9.36
N TRP A 283 -5.48 -5.23 8.54
CA TRP A 283 -4.80 -5.44 7.26
C TRP A 283 -3.27 -5.36 7.36
N ARG A 284 -2.75 -4.95 8.52
CA ARG A 284 -1.33 -4.73 8.76
C ARG A 284 -0.70 -5.97 9.36
N GLN A 285 0.24 -6.60 8.64
CA GLN A 285 0.85 -7.87 9.06
C GLN A 285 1.54 -7.84 10.42
N SER A 286 2.11 -6.70 10.81
CA SER A 286 2.80 -6.54 12.10
C SER A 286 1.87 -6.19 13.27
N ASP A 287 0.58 -5.98 13.03
CA ASP A 287 -0.37 -5.62 14.08
C ASP A 287 -1.00 -6.86 14.72
N PRO A 288 -1.21 -6.90 16.05
CA PRO A 288 -1.87 -8.03 16.73
C PRO A 288 -3.26 -8.38 16.19
N SER A 289 -3.96 -7.43 15.56
CA SER A 289 -5.29 -7.63 14.97
C SER A 289 -5.28 -8.18 13.54
N TYR A 290 -4.11 -8.46 12.97
CA TYR A 290 -3.96 -8.90 11.58
C TYR A 290 -4.84 -10.11 11.23
N ALA A 291 -5.69 -9.94 10.22
CA ALA A 291 -6.70 -10.93 9.81
C ALA A 291 -6.17 -12.03 8.88
N GLY A 292 -4.85 -12.14 8.70
CA GLY A 292 -4.22 -13.24 7.95
C GLY A 292 -4.13 -13.05 6.43
N THR A 293 -4.68 -11.98 5.86
CA THR A 293 -4.54 -11.66 4.42
C THR A 293 -3.80 -10.34 4.21
N ARG A 294 -2.69 -10.36 3.48
CA ARG A 294 -1.89 -9.18 3.15
C ARG A 294 -2.51 -8.51 1.93
N TRP A 295 -3.16 -7.37 2.14
CA TRP A 295 -3.64 -6.52 1.06
C TRP A 295 -2.53 -5.60 0.58
N SER A 296 -2.53 -5.24 -0.71
CA SER A 296 -1.61 -4.24 -1.24
C SER A 296 -2.00 -2.87 -0.69
N VAL A 297 -1.23 -2.38 0.28
CA VAL A 297 -1.52 -1.14 1.01
C VAL A 297 -0.75 0.06 0.46
N LYS A 298 -1.47 1.14 0.14
CA LYS A 298 -0.92 2.41 -0.38
C LYS A 298 -1.37 3.61 0.46
N ASN A 299 -1.42 4.79 -0.17
CA ASN A 299 -1.63 6.09 0.44
C ASN A 299 -3.10 6.30 0.85
N LEU A 300 -3.41 7.25 1.73
CA LEU A 300 -4.81 7.56 2.08
C LEU A 300 -5.46 8.43 1.00
N PHE A 301 -4.73 9.44 0.51
CA PHE A 301 -5.20 10.39 -0.49
C PHE A 301 -4.15 10.58 -1.58
N GLU A 302 -4.56 10.56 -2.85
CA GLU A 302 -3.66 10.72 -3.98
C GLU A 302 -4.20 11.67 -5.06
N LEU A 303 -3.34 12.57 -5.54
CA LEU A 303 -3.58 13.37 -6.73
C LEU A 303 -2.46 13.15 -7.74
N LYS A 304 -2.84 12.78 -8.96
CA LYS A 304 -1.95 12.71 -10.13
C LYS A 304 -2.20 13.79 -11.17
N SER A 305 -3.43 14.29 -11.24
CA SER A 305 -3.83 15.41 -12.07
C SER A 305 -5.08 16.05 -11.47
N ALA A 306 -4.98 17.31 -11.03
CA ALA A 306 -6.09 18.06 -10.47
C ALA A 306 -5.81 19.57 -10.41
N ARG A 307 -6.86 20.39 -10.41
CA ARG A 307 -6.77 21.84 -10.23
C ARG A 307 -7.85 22.38 -9.28
N ARG A 308 -7.54 23.41 -8.48
CA ARG A 308 -8.47 24.06 -7.53
C ARG A 308 -9.06 23.04 -6.56
N VAL A 309 -8.21 22.50 -5.69
CA VAL A 309 -8.59 21.49 -4.70
C VAL A 309 -8.54 22.08 -3.30
N VAL A 310 -9.61 21.86 -2.53
CA VAL A 310 -9.67 22.18 -1.11
C VAL A 310 -9.84 20.88 -0.32
N PHE A 311 -8.84 20.56 0.49
CA PHE A 311 -8.79 19.39 1.36
C PHE A 311 -8.74 19.86 2.82
N GLU A 312 -9.91 19.94 3.48
CA GLU A 312 -10.03 20.66 4.75
C GLU A 312 -10.84 19.95 5.84
N GLY A 313 -10.35 19.95 7.08
CA GLY A 313 -11.11 19.41 8.21
C GLY A 313 -11.19 17.89 8.25
N ASN A 314 -10.33 17.17 7.51
CA ASN A 314 -10.37 15.71 7.42
C ASN A 314 -9.54 15.05 8.53
N LEU A 315 -9.93 13.83 8.88
CA LEU A 315 -9.20 12.93 9.76
C LEU A 315 -8.59 11.81 8.93
N LEU A 316 -7.27 11.64 9.01
CA LEU A 316 -6.49 10.67 8.26
C LEU A 316 -5.77 9.74 9.24
N GLU A 317 -6.08 8.44 9.17
CA GLU A 317 -5.59 7.47 10.14
C GLU A 317 -5.08 6.18 9.50
N ASN A 318 -4.01 5.65 10.08
CA ASN A 318 -3.42 4.36 9.79
C ASN A 318 -2.95 4.24 8.34
N CYS A 319 -1.69 4.58 8.10
CA CYS A 319 -1.04 4.35 6.83
C CYS A 319 0.36 3.82 7.09
N TRP A 320 0.69 2.63 6.59
CA TRP A 320 2.02 2.04 6.74
C TRP A 320 2.67 1.78 5.40
N GLY A 321 4.00 1.76 5.36
CA GLY A 321 4.70 1.38 4.14
C GLY A 321 4.53 -0.12 3.89
N ASP A 322 3.93 -0.43 2.75
CA ASP A 322 3.82 -1.78 2.22
C ASP A 322 4.36 -1.81 0.78
N VAL A 323 3.50 -1.70 -0.24
CA VAL A 323 3.96 -1.66 -1.65
C VAL A 323 4.64 -0.34 -2.03
N ASN A 324 4.47 0.72 -1.24
CA ASN A 324 4.88 2.09 -1.57
C ASN A 324 5.56 2.80 -0.37
N SER A 325 6.48 2.14 0.32
CA SER A 325 7.16 2.67 1.52
C SER A 325 7.84 4.03 1.32
N GLY A 326 8.24 4.36 0.08
CA GLY A 326 8.82 5.66 -0.30
C GLY A 326 7.83 6.78 -0.62
N TYR A 327 6.51 6.58 -0.54
CA TYR A 327 5.50 7.64 -0.77
C TYR A 327 5.03 8.27 0.55
N GLY A 328 4.03 9.17 0.50
CA GLY A 328 3.43 9.81 1.68
C GLY A 328 1.98 9.37 1.88
N ALA A 329 1.46 9.45 3.11
CA ALA A 329 0.06 9.16 3.38
C ALA A 329 -0.88 10.08 2.58
N ILE A 330 -0.45 11.32 2.33
CA ILE A 330 -0.94 12.16 1.23
C ILE A 330 0.10 12.15 0.11
N ASN A 331 -0.29 11.74 -1.09
CA ASN A 331 0.60 11.66 -2.25
C ASN A 331 0.16 12.59 -3.39
N LEU A 332 0.93 13.64 -3.64
CA LEU A 332 0.66 14.66 -4.66
C LEU A 332 1.72 14.56 -5.75
N THR A 333 1.50 13.74 -6.77
CA THR A 333 2.53 13.47 -7.78
C THR A 333 1.99 13.71 -9.17
N VAL A 334 2.37 14.81 -9.82
CA VAL A 334 2.05 15.00 -11.24
C VAL A 334 2.56 13.79 -12.01
N ARG A 335 1.67 13.05 -12.68
CA ARG A 335 2.04 11.91 -13.52
C ARG A 335 1.51 12.03 -14.94
N GLY A 336 2.40 11.86 -15.92
CA GLY A 336 2.09 11.91 -17.35
C GLY A 336 1.27 10.71 -17.85
N ASP A 337 1.13 9.66 -17.03
CA ASP A 337 0.14 8.59 -17.23
C ASP A 337 -1.31 9.13 -17.27
N SER A 338 -1.52 10.36 -16.79
CA SER A 338 -2.76 11.12 -16.82
C SER A 338 -2.82 12.10 -18.00
N GLY A 339 -1.90 11.99 -18.97
CA GLY A 339 -1.78 12.80 -20.17
C GLY A 339 -0.83 14.00 -20.04
N PRO A 340 -0.41 14.62 -21.17
CA PRO A 340 0.49 15.78 -21.16
C PRO A 340 -0.11 17.02 -20.48
N GLN A 341 -1.43 17.08 -20.33
CA GLN A 341 -2.14 18.13 -19.58
C GLN A 341 -2.07 17.95 -18.06
N ALA A 342 -1.56 16.81 -17.56
CA ALA A 342 -1.51 16.53 -16.13
C ALA A 342 -0.79 17.64 -15.36
N THR A 343 -1.41 18.13 -14.29
CA THR A 343 -0.89 19.18 -13.42
C THR A 343 -1.45 19.04 -12.02
N LEU A 344 -0.79 19.67 -11.04
CA LEU A 344 -1.32 19.90 -9.71
C LEU A 344 -1.29 21.40 -9.44
N GLU A 345 -2.45 22.04 -9.50
CA GLU A 345 -2.56 23.50 -9.47
C GLU A 345 -3.58 23.99 -8.44
N ASP A 346 -3.20 24.96 -7.63
CA ASP A 346 -4.07 25.59 -6.61
C ASP A 346 -4.66 24.56 -5.63
N ILE A 347 -3.78 23.89 -4.88
CA ILE A 347 -4.13 22.83 -3.94
C ILE A 347 -3.97 23.36 -2.52
N THR A 348 -5.05 23.37 -1.74
CA THR A 348 -5.03 23.74 -0.32
C THR A 348 -5.33 22.52 0.56
N ILE A 349 -4.39 22.18 1.44
CA ILE A 349 -4.51 21.17 2.49
C ILE A 349 -4.52 21.93 3.82
N ALA A 350 -5.68 22.03 4.46
CA ALA A 350 -5.80 22.82 5.68
C ALA A 350 -6.64 22.21 6.79
N ASN A 351 -6.34 22.54 8.05
CA ASN A 351 -7.17 22.13 9.19
C ASN A 351 -7.41 20.61 9.27
N ASN A 352 -6.45 19.78 8.83
CA ASN A 352 -6.58 18.32 8.89
C ASN A 352 -5.83 17.75 10.10
N VAL A 353 -6.32 16.61 10.60
CA VAL A 353 -5.59 15.79 11.57
C VAL A 353 -5.11 14.54 10.85
N MET A 354 -3.80 14.31 10.87
CA MET A 354 -3.18 13.08 10.38
C MET A 354 -2.50 12.37 11.52
N ARG A 355 -2.76 11.06 11.67
CA ARG A 355 -2.09 10.23 12.66
C ARG A 355 -1.85 8.81 12.24
N HIS A 356 -0.88 8.18 12.92
CA HIS A 356 -0.57 6.76 12.74
C HIS A 356 -0.07 6.47 11.32
N THR A 357 0.94 7.21 10.87
CA THR A 357 1.39 7.17 9.46
C THR A 357 2.90 7.01 9.32
N HIS A 358 3.33 6.31 8.27
CA HIS A 358 4.75 6.10 7.94
C HIS A 358 5.48 7.36 7.46
N THR A 359 4.79 8.25 6.75
CA THR A 359 5.31 9.51 6.18
C THR A 359 4.12 10.45 5.98
N GLY A 360 4.31 11.76 6.18
CA GLY A 360 3.23 12.76 6.07
C GLY A 360 2.78 13.00 4.61
N ILE A 361 3.47 13.89 3.91
CA ILE A 361 3.12 14.33 2.55
C ILE A 361 4.28 14.03 1.60
N ASN A 362 3.97 13.53 0.41
CA ASN A 362 4.90 13.47 -0.70
C ASN A 362 4.41 14.33 -1.87
N VAL A 363 5.31 15.11 -2.46
CA VAL A 363 5.02 16.07 -3.53
C VAL A 363 6.04 15.95 -4.65
N LEU A 364 5.55 15.68 -5.86
CA LEU A 364 6.30 15.81 -7.11
C LEU A 364 5.51 16.72 -8.06
N GLY A 365 6.02 17.92 -8.30
CA GLY A 365 5.34 18.92 -9.12
C GLY A 365 5.50 18.74 -10.62
N LYS A 366 6.31 17.79 -11.09
CA LYS A 366 6.44 17.47 -12.51
C LYS A 366 6.86 16.02 -12.71
N ASP A 367 6.25 15.33 -13.67
CA ASP A 367 6.68 13.97 -14.03
C ASP A 367 8.07 14.02 -14.70
N THR A 368 8.97 13.13 -14.27
CA THR A 368 10.35 13.03 -14.76
C THR A 368 10.47 12.13 -16.00
N ASP A 369 9.50 11.25 -16.20
CA ASP A 369 9.56 10.16 -17.18
C ASP A 369 8.66 10.45 -18.39
N GLN A 370 7.55 11.17 -18.16
CA GLN A 370 6.53 11.45 -19.18
C GLN A 370 6.20 12.94 -19.26
N ALA A 371 5.69 13.37 -20.42
CA ALA A 371 5.26 14.75 -20.62
C ALA A 371 4.13 15.10 -19.64
N SER A 372 4.26 16.24 -18.97
CA SER A 372 3.27 16.79 -18.04
C SER A 372 3.47 18.31 -17.91
N GLN A 373 2.44 19.01 -17.44
CA GLN A 373 2.58 20.40 -17.01
C GLN A 373 3.24 20.46 -15.63
N ARG A 374 3.85 21.60 -15.31
CA ARG A 374 4.40 21.83 -13.97
C ARG A 374 3.28 22.25 -13.02
N GLY A 375 3.25 21.64 -11.84
CA GLY A 375 2.39 22.05 -10.74
C GLY A 375 2.78 23.40 -10.14
N ARG A 376 1.85 24.02 -9.41
CA ARG A 376 2.04 25.31 -8.72
C ARG A 376 0.96 25.55 -7.66
N GLY A 377 1.20 26.46 -6.73
CA GLY A 377 0.16 26.95 -5.81
C GLY A 377 -0.27 25.93 -4.76
N LEU A 378 0.68 25.12 -4.25
CA LEU A 378 0.44 24.23 -3.12
C LEU A 378 0.44 25.01 -1.79
N ARG A 379 -0.58 24.82 -0.96
CA ARG A 379 -0.72 25.41 0.37
C ARG A 379 -1.00 24.30 1.39
N VAL A 380 -0.08 24.07 2.33
CA VAL A 380 -0.23 23.15 3.46
C VAL A 380 -0.30 23.99 4.73
N VAL A 381 -1.52 24.26 5.22
CA VAL A 381 -1.74 25.31 6.22
C VAL A 381 -2.55 24.82 7.41
N ASN A 382 -2.11 25.08 8.63
CA ASN A 382 -2.89 24.81 9.83
C ASN A 382 -3.29 23.35 10.05
N ASN A 383 -2.39 22.40 9.82
CA ASN A 383 -2.66 20.97 10.04
C ASN A 383 -1.94 20.45 11.29
N LEU A 384 -2.50 19.39 11.85
CA LEU A 384 -1.91 18.64 12.96
C LEU A 384 -1.47 17.25 12.47
N PHE A 385 -0.17 16.98 12.56
CA PHE A 385 0.43 15.69 12.26
C PHE A 385 0.97 15.09 13.56
N ILE A 386 0.47 13.92 13.96
CA ILE A 386 0.90 13.24 15.19
C ILE A 386 1.18 11.76 14.93
N ASP A 387 2.19 11.21 15.57
CA ASP A 387 2.59 9.81 15.31
C ASP A 387 2.88 9.54 13.82
N VAL A 388 3.63 10.47 13.19
CA VAL A 388 4.27 10.26 11.88
C VAL A 388 5.62 9.61 12.15
N ASP A 389 5.62 8.28 12.28
CA ASP A 389 6.75 7.52 12.78
C ASP A 389 7.19 6.46 11.77
N GLY A 390 8.36 6.68 11.17
CA GLY A 390 8.92 5.83 10.14
C GLY A 390 9.26 4.42 10.64
N GLN A 391 9.71 4.29 11.89
CA GLN A 391 10.02 2.97 12.45
C GLN A 391 8.74 2.22 12.77
N ARG A 392 7.81 2.87 13.49
CA ARG A 392 6.56 2.26 13.94
C ARG A 392 5.64 1.90 12.79
N TRP A 393 5.60 2.70 11.73
CA TRP A 393 4.69 2.53 10.60
C TRP A 393 5.39 2.11 9.30
N SER A 394 6.67 1.74 9.34
CA SER A 394 7.41 1.18 8.20
C SER A 394 7.61 2.16 7.03
N GLY A 395 8.20 3.33 7.28
CA GLY A 395 8.59 4.34 6.28
C GLY A 395 9.66 5.30 6.78
N ASP A 396 9.70 6.51 6.23
CA ASP A 396 10.78 7.48 6.49
C ASP A 396 10.53 8.35 7.73
N GLY A 397 9.27 8.52 8.13
CA GLY A 397 8.87 9.43 9.21
C GLY A 397 8.99 10.92 8.85
N ASP A 398 9.25 11.24 7.59
CA ASP A 398 9.37 12.62 7.13
C ASP A 398 8.02 13.34 7.19
N PHE A 399 8.04 14.63 7.49
CA PHE A 399 6.86 15.48 7.41
C PHE A 399 6.44 15.71 5.96
N ILE A 400 7.31 16.35 5.16
CA ILE A 400 7.03 16.60 3.74
C ILE A 400 8.24 16.30 2.86
N LYS A 401 8.02 15.48 1.83
CA LYS A 401 8.89 15.33 0.67
C LYS A 401 8.37 16.26 -0.42
N ILE A 402 9.19 17.18 -0.93
CA ILE A 402 8.75 18.15 -1.95
C ILE A 402 9.82 18.39 -3.02
N SER A 403 9.48 18.07 -4.26
CA SER A 403 10.30 18.26 -5.45
C SER A 403 9.49 18.85 -6.59
N ASP A 404 10.12 19.68 -7.41
CA ASP A 404 9.56 20.34 -8.60
C ASP A 404 8.25 21.14 -8.43
N MET A 405 7.95 21.58 -7.21
CA MET A 405 6.73 22.33 -6.86
C MET A 405 7.08 23.78 -6.45
N PRO A 406 7.08 24.73 -7.40
CA PRO A 406 7.34 26.13 -7.10
C PRO A 406 6.22 26.77 -6.29
N ASP A 407 6.56 27.86 -5.58
CA ASP A 407 5.63 28.73 -4.86
C ASP A 407 4.76 28.00 -3.82
N ALA A 408 5.30 26.93 -3.24
CA ALA A 408 4.64 26.19 -2.17
C ALA A 408 4.64 27.00 -0.86
N THR A 409 3.51 27.00 -0.16
CA THR A 409 3.36 27.57 1.19
C THR A 409 3.11 26.46 2.19
N VAL A 410 3.93 26.39 3.24
CA VAL A 410 3.77 25.48 4.38
C VAL A 410 3.76 26.35 5.64
N ASP A 411 2.59 26.50 6.24
CA ASP A 411 2.36 27.51 7.28
C ASP A 411 1.52 27.00 8.46
N HIS A 412 1.87 27.38 9.69
CA HIS A 412 1.09 27.05 10.90
C HIS A 412 0.83 25.55 11.10
N ASN A 413 1.74 24.64 10.74
CA ASN A 413 1.54 23.21 11.01
C ASN A 413 2.19 22.80 12.33
N THR A 414 1.53 21.96 13.13
CA THR A 414 2.14 21.26 14.28
C THR A 414 2.44 19.83 13.87
N VAL A 415 3.70 19.41 13.98
CA VAL A 415 4.19 18.14 13.45
C VAL A 415 5.01 17.37 14.49
N ILE A 416 4.49 16.22 14.90
CA ILE A 416 5.14 15.27 15.80
C ILE A 416 5.52 14.04 14.97
N HIS A 417 6.76 14.05 14.47
CA HIS A 417 7.30 13.04 13.55
C HIS A 417 8.68 12.53 14.00
N THR A 418 9.23 11.53 13.29
CA THR A 418 10.55 10.93 13.59
C THR A 418 11.61 11.15 12.52
N GLY A 419 11.21 11.51 11.29
CA GLY A 419 12.10 11.75 10.14
C GLY A 419 12.46 13.22 9.97
N SER A 420 12.67 13.68 8.74
CA SER A 420 13.07 15.04 8.40
C SER A 420 11.87 16.00 8.27
N ASP A 421 12.09 17.29 8.54
CA ASP A 421 11.11 18.36 8.37
C ASP A 421 10.74 18.51 6.89
N ILE A 422 11.77 18.62 6.04
CA ILE A 422 11.62 18.69 4.59
C ILE A 422 12.68 17.80 3.96
N ARG A 423 12.27 16.96 3.02
CA ARG A 423 13.19 16.25 2.13
C ARG A 423 12.94 16.63 0.67
N THR A 424 14.02 16.83 -0.09
CA THR A 424 13.94 17.26 -1.50
C THR A 424 14.98 16.57 -2.37
N TYR A 425 14.64 16.41 -3.65
CA TYR A 425 15.45 15.77 -4.68
C TYR A 425 15.31 16.50 -6.01
N GLY A 426 16.22 16.27 -6.95
CA GLY A 426 16.10 16.78 -8.31
C GLY A 426 16.46 18.26 -8.47
N PRO A 427 15.72 19.04 -9.26
CA PRO A 427 16.01 20.46 -9.48
C PRO A 427 15.52 21.36 -8.33
N ALA A 428 16.00 22.60 -8.31
CA ALA A 428 15.63 23.58 -7.29
C ALA A 428 14.14 23.99 -7.34
N ASN A 429 13.53 24.04 -6.15
CA ASN A 429 12.19 24.56 -5.88
C ASN A 429 12.30 26.04 -5.48
N THR A 430 11.78 26.94 -6.32
CA THR A 430 11.81 28.37 -6.03
C THR A 430 10.56 28.82 -5.27
N GLY A 431 10.70 29.86 -4.45
CA GLY A 431 9.54 30.54 -3.84
C GLY A 431 8.89 29.82 -2.67
N LEU A 432 9.56 28.84 -2.04
CA LEU A 432 9.04 28.16 -0.85
C LEU A 432 8.81 29.16 0.29
N VAL A 433 7.60 29.20 0.84
CA VAL A 433 7.26 29.88 2.09
C VAL A 433 7.07 28.82 3.17
N PHE A 434 7.97 28.77 4.14
CA PHE A 434 7.94 27.83 5.26
C PHE A 434 7.94 28.63 6.57
N THR A 435 6.76 28.89 7.11
CA THR A 435 6.58 29.83 8.23
C THR A 435 5.72 29.32 9.35
N ASN A 436 5.96 29.81 10.57
CA ASN A 436 5.07 29.59 11.71
C ASN A 436 4.80 28.12 12.05
N ASN A 437 5.64 27.17 11.60
CA ASN A 437 5.43 25.75 11.87
C ASN A 437 6.12 25.31 13.17
N LEU A 438 5.66 24.23 13.78
CA LEU A 438 6.21 23.67 15.01
C LEU A 438 6.53 22.19 14.83
N MET A 439 7.82 21.82 14.88
CA MET A 439 8.30 20.46 14.58
C MET A 439 9.62 20.11 15.26
N ARG A 440 10.08 18.88 15.06
CA ARG A 440 11.35 18.36 15.57
C ARG A 440 12.35 18.22 14.42
N HIS A 441 13.53 18.81 14.57
CA HIS A 441 14.66 18.66 13.65
C HIS A 441 14.98 17.18 13.34
N ASN A 442 14.94 16.32 14.36
CA ASN A 442 15.18 14.87 14.23
C ASN A 442 16.43 14.55 13.38
N SER A 443 16.30 13.66 12.38
CA SER A 443 17.41 13.15 11.58
C SER A 443 18.23 14.25 10.92
N TYR A 444 17.57 15.16 10.18
CA TYR A 444 18.27 16.16 9.37
C TYR A 444 17.53 17.51 9.21
N GLY A 445 16.37 17.70 9.83
CA GLY A 445 15.51 18.86 9.61
C GLY A 445 15.22 19.08 8.12
N ILE A 446 15.81 20.09 7.49
CA ILE A 446 15.71 20.30 6.04
C ILE A 446 16.91 19.63 5.32
N ILE A 447 16.65 18.66 4.44
CA ILE A 447 17.70 17.89 3.74
C ILE A 447 17.42 17.67 2.26
N GLY A 448 18.46 17.85 1.44
CA GLY A 448 18.45 17.63 0.00
C GLY A 448 19.48 16.58 -0.42
N GLN A 449 19.23 15.94 -1.56
CA GLN A 449 20.16 14.98 -2.16
C GLN A 449 21.55 15.58 -2.33
N ASP A 450 22.58 14.87 -1.88
CA ASP A 450 23.99 15.26 -1.99
C ASP A 450 24.33 16.62 -1.33
N GLN A 451 23.52 17.09 -0.38
CA GLN A 451 23.72 18.34 0.35
C GLN A 451 23.76 18.13 1.87
N SER A 452 24.29 19.10 2.59
CA SER A 452 24.21 19.15 4.05
C SER A 452 22.84 19.62 4.53
N SER A 453 22.48 19.21 5.75
CA SER A 453 21.28 19.68 6.46
C SER A 453 21.24 21.21 6.60
N GLY A 454 20.05 21.78 6.53
CA GLY A 454 19.80 23.22 6.67
C GLY A 454 20.38 24.01 5.51
N GLN A 455 21.28 24.96 5.78
CA GLN A 455 21.68 26.04 4.86
C GLN A 455 22.23 25.53 3.53
N GLY A 456 22.97 24.42 3.52
CA GLY A 456 23.46 23.80 2.29
C GLY A 456 22.30 23.40 1.37
N THR A 457 21.34 22.66 1.92
CA THR A 457 20.09 22.30 1.24
C THR A 457 19.26 23.53 0.87
N ILE A 458 19.07 24.48 1.79
CA ILE A 458 18.25 25.69 1.54
C ILE A 458 18.81 26.49 0.35
N ASN A 459 20.13 26.67 0.29
CA ASN A 459 20.77 27.39 -0.81
C ASN A 459 20.66 26.67 -2.15
N ALA A 460 20.82 25.34 -2.15
CA ALA A 460 20.82 24.54 -3.36
C ALA A 460 19.40 24.31 -3.91
N TYR A 461 18.46 23.97 -3.04
CA TYR A 461 17.12 23.49 -3.42
C TYR A 461 16.00 24.49 -3.18
N PHE A 462 16.18 25.46 -2.30
CA PHE A 462 15.14 26.44 -1.96
C PHE A 462 15.62 27.88 -2.12
N PRO A 463 16.19 28.26 -3.28
CA PRO A 463 16.63 29.63 -3.50
C PRO A 463 15.45 30.59 -3.42
N SER A 464 15.67 31.75 -2.79
CA SER A 464 14.64 32.76 -2.54
C SER A 464 13.47 32.28 -1.66
N SER A 465 13.70 31.25 -0.84
CA SER A 465 12.71 30.82 0.15
C SER A 465 12.57 31.80 1.30
N THR A 466 11.39 31.78 1.91
CA THR A 466 11.10 32.45 3.18
C THR A 466 10.97 31.39 4.27
N ILE A 467 11.99 31.26 5.12
CA ILE A 467 12.00 30.30 6.23
C ILE A 467 12.14 31.06 7.55
N ARG A 468 11.01 31.31 8.22
CA ARG A 468 10.99 32.12 9.46
C ARG A 468 9.84 31.78 10.41
N ARG A 469 10.04 32.09 11.69
CA ARG A 469 9.13 31.86 12.82
C ARG A 469 8.69 30.41 12.98
N ASN A 470 9.51 29.47 12.52
CA ASN A 470 9.31 28.06 12.83
C ASN A 470 9.94 27.72 14.18
N VAL A 471 9.32 26.83 14.94
CA VAL A 471 9.97 26.09 16.02
C VAL A 471 10.55 24.83 15.41
N ILE A 472 11.88 24.74 15.39
CA ILE A 472 12.64 23.58 14.91
C ILE A 472 13.38 23.02 16.13
N ALA A 473 12.77 22.07 16.83
CA ALA A 473 13.30 21.57 18.10
C ALA A 473 14.32 20.45 17.90
N GLY A 474 15.48 20.51 18.56
CA GLY A 474 16.53 19.50 18.43
C GLY A 474 17.64 19.64 19.46
N ALA A 475 18.37 18.55 19.72
CA ALA A 475 19.44 18.49 20.73
C ALA A 475 20.86 18.38 20.15
N SER A 476 20.99 18.18 18.83
CA SER A 476 22.28 18.00 18.16
C SER A 476 23.15 19.24 18.30
N ALA A 477 24.43 19.11 18.67
CA ALA A 477 25.28 20.29 18.85
C ALA A 477 25.40 21.12 17.55
N GLY A 478 25.16 22.43 17.63
CA GLY A 478 25.38 23.37 16.52
C GLY A 478 24.30 23.43 15.44
N TYR A 479 23.26 22.58 15.47
CA TYR A 479 22.19 22.60 14.46
C TYR A 479 21.49 23.96 14.27
N PRO A 480 21.30 24.83 15.27
CA PRO A 480 20.63 26.12 15.06
C PRO A 480 21.36 27.01 14.06
N ASN A 481 22.68 26.81 13.93
CA ASN A 481 23.52 27.57 12.99
C ASN A 481 23.30 27.14 11.52
N PHE A 482 22.60 26.04 11.28
CA PHE A 482 22.29 25.58 9.93
C PHE A 482 21.05 26.27 9.34
N TYR A 483 20.35 27.11 10.11
CA TYR A 483 19.07 27.67 9.72
C TYR A 483 19.03 29.20 9.91
N PRO A 484 18.12 29.93 9.22
CA PRO A 484 17.99 31.38 9.36
C PRO A 484 17.64 31.81 10.79
N THR A 485 18.23 32.90 11.27
CA THR A 485 18.12 33.32 12.68
C THR A 485 16.72 33.72 13.13
N ASP A 486 15.83 34.12 12.22
CA ASP A 486 14.42 34.45 12.52
C ASP A 486 13.58 33.16 12.68
N ASN A 487 14.03 32.18 13.46
CA ASN A 487 13.30 30.97 13.87
C ASN A 487 13.62 30.67 15.35
N PHE A 488 12.90 29.72 15.94
CA PHE A 488 13.08 29.27 17.32
C PHE A 488 13.71 27.88 17.37
N TYR A 489 14.73 27.71 18.22
CA TYR A 489 15.54 26.48 18.30
C TYR A 489 15.60 25.91 19.71
N PRO A 490 14.47 25.49 20.30
CA PRO A 490 14.48 24.84 21.60
C PRO A 490 15.24 23.51 21.54
N SER A 491 15.79 23.08 22.68
CA SER A 491 16.52 21.81 22.73
C SER A 491 15.61 20.57 22.68
N ALA A 492 14.32 20.76 22.93
CA ALA A 492 13.31 19.71 22.98
C ALA A 492 11.93 20.27 22.63
N ILE A 493 11.05 19.48 22.03
CA ILE A 493 9.72 19.94 21.60
C ILE A 493 8.82 20.27 22.79
N GLU A 494 9.08 19.66 23.95
CA GLU A 494 8.34 19.84 25.19
C GLU A 494 8.45 21.28 25.72
N GLN A 495 9.48 22.04 25.31
CA GLN A 495 9.61 23.48 25.58
C GLN A 495 8.56 24.32 24.86
N ALA A 496 7.79 23.74 23.93
CA ALA A 496 6.59 24.37 23.40
C ALA A 496 5.50 24.52 24.47
N VAL A 497 5.51 23.71 25.52
CA VAL A 497 4.51 23.73 26.61
C VAL A 497 3.09 23.62 26.06
N PHE A 498 2.76 22.46 25.48
CA PHE A 498 1.40 22.15 25.05
C PHE A 498 0.44 22.07 26.25
N SER A 499 -0.83 22.40 26.03
CA SER A 499 -1.87 22.39 27.07
C SER A 499 -2.11 21.00 27.66
N ASN A 500 -2.39 19.99 26.82
CA ASN A 500 -2.56 18.60 27.28
C ASN A 500 -2.39 17.57 26.14
N PRO A 501 -1.15 17.25 25.74
CA PRO A 501 -0.90 16.33 24.62
C PRO A 501 -1.35 14.90 24.92
N ALA A 502 -1.43 14.50 26.20
CA ALA A 502 -1.91 13.17 26.60
C ALA A 502 -3.39 12.94 26.25
N THR A 503 -4.19 14.00 26.15
CA THR A 503 -5.58 13.95 25.70
C THR A 503 -5.75 14.39 24.24
N GLY A 504 -4.65 14.57 23.50
CA GLY A 504 -4.66 15.03 22.11
C GLY A 504 -4.80 16.55 21.91
N ASP A 505 -4.71 17.35 22.98
CA ASP A 505 -4.72 18.82 22.88
C ASP A 505 -3.29 19.36 22.76
N TYR A 506 -2.93 19.70 21.51
CA TYR A 506 -1.63 20.26 21.13
C TYR A 506 -1.65 21.78 21.00
N SER A 507 -2.66 22.47 21.55
CA SER A 507 -2.62 23.93 21.65
C SER A 507 -1.48 24.39 22.56
N LEU A 508 -0.90 25.56 22.29
CA LEU A 508 0.11 26.15 23.15
C LEU A 508 -0.53 26.71 24.43
N ALA A 509 0.00 26.31 25.59
CA ALA A 509 -0.41 26.86 26.88
C ALA A 509 -0.09 28.37 26.94
N PRO A 510 -0.81 29.15 27.77
CA PRO A 510 -0.57 30.60 27.89
C PRO A 510 0.86 30.99 28.26
N VAL A 511 1.59 30.10 28.95
CA VAL A 511 2.99 30.31 29.36
C VAL A 511 4.01 29.90 28.29
N SER A 512 3.57 29.37 27.16
CA SER A 512 4.46 28.95 26.08
C SER A 512 5.27 30.14 25.56
N PRO A 513 6.60 29.99 25.36
CA PRO A 513 7.41 31.04 24.75
C PRO A 513 7.07 31.29 23.27
N PHE A 514 6.30 30.39 22.63
CA PHE A 514 5.92 30.47 21.22
C PHE A 514 4.48 30.97 21.00
N LYS A 515 3.81 31.36 22.09
CA LYS A 515 2.48 31.99 22.07
C LYS A 515 2.52 33.35 21.38
N ASN A 516 1.61 33.60 20.44
CA ASN A 516 1.53 34.84 19.65
C ASN A 516 2.85 35.26 18.97
N GLN A 517 3.74 34.31 18.65
CA GLN A 517 5.06 34.59 18.07
C GLN A 517 5.15 34.42 16.55
N GLY A 518 4.07 33.98 15.91
CA GLY A 518 3.96 33.86 14.46
C GLY A 518 4.13 35.20 13.76
N THR A 519 4.46 35.14 12.48
CA THR A 519 4.62 36.32 11.61
C THR A 519 3.33 37.14 11.46
N ASP A 520 2.17 36.58 11.81
CA ASP A 520 0.86 37.21 11.83
C ASP A 520 0.34 37.53 13.25
N GLY A 521 1.18 37.35 14.28
CA GLY A 521 0.83 37.56 15.68
C GLY A 521 0.03 36.42 16.32
N LYS A 522 -0.16 35.29 15.63
CA LYS A 522 -0.77 34.08 16.19
C LYS A 522 0.27 33.16 16.83
N ASP A 523 -0.22 32.10 17.46
CA ASP A 523 0.63 31.03 18.00
C ASP A 523 1.41 30.33 16.88
N VAL A 524 2.68 29.99 17.14
CA VAL A 524 3.44 29.13 16.23
C VAL A 524 2.91 27.70 16.31
N GLY A 525 2.79 27.04 15.17
CA GLY A 525 2.14 25.75 15.02
C GLY A 525 0.66 25.90 14.63
N CYS A 526 -0.09 24.82 14.76
CA CYS A 526 -1.51 24.77 14.42
C CYS A 526 -2.38 25.59 15.39
N ASP A 527 -3.19 26.49 14.84
CA ASP A 527 -4.39 27.06 15.45
C ASP A 527 -5.42 25.95 15.68
N PHE A 528 -5.36 25.41 16.90
CA PHE A 528 -6.19 24.30 17.35
C PHE A 528 -7.69 24.66 17.42
N GLY A 529 -8.02 25.94 17.61
CA GLY A 529 -9.40 26.42 17.60
C GLY A 529 -10.01 26.31 16.21
N ALA A 530 -9.29 26.79 15.19
CA ALA A 530 -9.67 26.64 13.79
C ALA A 530 -9.70 25.17 13.34
N LEU A 531 -8.71 24.36 13.76
CA LEU A 531 -8.66 22.92 13.52
C LEU A 531 -9.91 22.20 14.06
N THR A 532 -10.25 22.45 15.33
CA THR A 532 -11.40 21.83 16.00
C THR A 532 -12.72 22.29 15.36
N ALA A 533 -12.83 23.58 15.02
CA ALA A 533 -14.00 24.10 14.31
C ALA A 533 -14.18 23.43 12.94
N ALA A 534 -13.11 23.26 12.17
CA ALA A 534 -13.18 22.63 10.85
C ALA A 534 -13.52 21.13 10.92
N THR A 535 -13.06 20.43 11.95
CA THR A 535 -13.29 18.98 12.14
C THR A 535 -14.64 18.64 12.77
N LEU A 536 -15.22 19.53 13.59
CA LEU A 536 -16.49 19.31 14.30
C LEU A 536 -17.69 20.09 13.75
N ALA A 537 -17.52 21.08 12.86
CA ALA A 537 -18.64 21.88 12.35
C ALA A 537 -19.69 21.01 11.62
N PRO A 538 -21.00 21.30 11.76
CA PRO A 538 -22.06 20.64 10.99
C PRO A 538 -21.87 20.90 9.49
N ALA A 539 -22.39 20.00 8.65
CA ALA A 539 -22.17 20.12 7.22
C ALA A 539 -22.76 21.42 6.67
N PRO A 540 -21.99 22.21 5.88
CA PRO A 540 -22.55 23.38 5.27
C PRO A 540 -23.74 22.93 4.42
N THR A 541 -24.90 23.53 4.66
CA THR A 541 -26.08 23.37 3.81
C THR A 541 -25.67 23.64 2.37
N PRO A 542 -26.08 22.82 1.38
CA PRO A 542 -25.72 23.04 -0.01
C PRO A 542 -26.10 24.46 -0.41
N GLN A 543 -25.09 25.29 -0.69
CA GLN A 543 -25.29 26.61 -1.26
C GLN A 543 -25.73 26.41 -2.72
N PRO A 544 -26.71 27.18 -3.24
CA PRO A 544 -27.07 27.11 -4.64
C PRO A 544 -25.81 27.30 -5.51
N THR A 545 -25.62 26.39 -6.46
CA THR A 545 -24.55 26.42 -7.45
C THR A 545 -24.46 27.83 -8.05
N PRO A 546 -23.30 28.51 -8.00
CA PRO A 546 -23.15 29.78 -8.71
C PRO A 546 -23.50 29.56 -10.18
N THR A 547 -24.40 30.39 -10.71
CA THR A 547 -24.74 30.41 -12.14
C THR A 547 -23.43 30.52 -12.92
N PRO A 548 -23.14 29.62 -13.88
CA PRO A 548 -21.91 29.68 -14.66
C PRO A 548 -21.78 31.09 -15.26
N LEU A 549 -20.66 31.76 -14.98
CA LEU A 549 -20.33 33.00 -15.66
C LEU A 549 -20.25 32.67 -17.16
N PRO A 550 -20.91 33.43 -18.05
CA PRO A 550 -20.87 33.17 -19.48
C PRO A 550 -19.41 33.09 -19.94
N THR A 551 -19.05 31.96 -20.54
CA THR A 551 -17.75 31.74 -21.17
C THR A 551 -17.51 32.88 -22.17
N PRO A 552 -16.36 33.58 -22.14
CA PRO A 552 -16.02 34.55 -23.17
C PRO A 552 -16.13 33.85 -24.53
N GLN A 553 -16.98 34.39 -25.41
CA GLN A 553 -17.09 33.93 -26.79
C GLN A 553 -15.70 34.00 -27.44
N PRO A 554 -15.17 32.91 -28.04
CA PRO A 554 -13.88 32.96 -28.69
C PRO A 554 -13.90 34.03 -29.78
N THR A 555 -12.96 34.97 -29.69
CA THR A 555 -12.67 35.95 -30.74
C THR A 555 -12.32 35.18 -32.01
N PRO A 556 -12.95 35.44 -33.17
CA PRO A 556 -12.68 34.70 -34.40
C PRO A 556 -11.21 34.87 -34.80
N THR A 557 -10.49 33.74 -34.86
CA THR A 557 -9.12 33.64 -35.36
C THR A 557 -9.10 33.97 -36.85
N PRO A 558 -8.17 34.83 -37.35
CA PRO A 558 -8.03 35.12 -38.78
C PRO A 558 -7.79 33.85 -39.60
N ALA A 559 -8.42 33.78 -40.77
CA ALA A 559 -8.34 32.65 -41.69
C ALA A 559 -6.88 32.34 -42.11
N PRO A 560 -6.43 31.07 -42.07
CA PRO A 560 -5.11 30.70 -42.54
C PRO A 560 -5.00 30.78 -44.07
N SER A 561 -3.86 31.30 -44.54
CA SER A 561 -3.45 31.31 -45.95
C SER A 561 -3.28 29.87 -46.49
N PRO A 562 -3.64 29.58 -47.75
CA PRO A 562 -3.62 28.22 -48.30
C PRO A 562 -2.21 27.65 -48.39
N THR A 563 -2.03 26.47 -47.81
CA THR A 563 -0.82 25.64 -47.89
C THR A 563 -0.80 24.85 -49.21
N PRO A 564 0.36 24.72 -49.92
CA PRO A 564 0.46 24.00 -51.19
C PRO A 564 0.13 22.51 -51.10
N ALA A 565 -0.36 21.96 -52.22
CA ALA A 565 -0.85 20.59 -52.36
C ALA A 565 0.23 19.51 -52.11
N PRO A 566 -0.13 18.38 -51.48
CA PRO A 566 0.80 17.29 -51.17
C PRO A 566 1.13 16.43 -52.40
N THR A 567 2.41 16.04 -52.49
CA THR A 567 2.95 15.08 -53.45
C THR A 567 2.45 13.65 -53.16
N PRO A 568 2.10 12.83 -54.16
CA PRO A 568 1.57 11.47 -53.94
C PRO A 568 2.58 10.52 -53.28
N ALA A 569 2.10 9.74 -52.31
CA ALA A 569 2.86 8.67 -51.66
C ALA A 569 2.93 7.40 -52.53
N PRO A 570 4.03 6.63 -52.49
CA PRO A 570 4.21 5.42 -53.28
C PRO A 570 3.32 4.25 -52.81
N THR A 571 2.88 3.46 -53.78
CA THR A 571 1.98 2.31 -53.69
C THR A 571 2.57 1.16 -52.84
N PRO A 572 1.78 0.51 -51.96
CA PRO A 572 2.25 -0.63 -51.17
C PRO A 572 2.41 -1.90 -52.00
N THR A 573 3.53 -2.59 -51.80
CA THR A 573 3.87 -3.91 -52.35
C THR A 573 3.13 -5.03 -51.59
N PRO A 574 2.73 -6.16 -52.22
CA PRO A 574 1.92 -7.19 -51.58
C PRO A 574 2.68 -7.97 -50.49
N ILE A 575 1.99 -8.23 -49.39
CA ILE A 575 2.46 -9.06 -48.26
C ILE A 575 2.35 -10.56 -48.65
N PRO A 576 3.42 -11.37 -48.51
CA PRO A 576 3.35 -12.81 -48.72
C PRO A 576 2.65 -13.55 -47.57
N SER A 577 2.03 -14.67 -47.95
CA SER A 577 1.25 -15.63 -47.16
C SER A 577 1.98 -16.19 -45.91
N PRO A 578 1.28 -16.50 -44.80
CA PRO A 578 1.90 -16.97 -43.55
C PRO A 578 2.50 -18.37 -43.68
N THR A 579 3.80 -18.47 -43.40
CA THR A 579 4.52 -19.73 -43.19
C THR A 579 4.20 -20.29 -41.80
N PRO A 580 4.00 -21.61 -41.62
CA PRO A 580 3.72 -22.22 -40.32
C PRO A 580 4.81 -21.94 -39.28
N GLN A 581 4.36 -21.58 -38.08
CA GLN A 581 5.15 -21.23 -36.92
C GLN A 581 6.06 -22.39 -36.48
N PRO A 582 7.40 -22.20 -36.41
CA PRO A 582 8.28 -23.18 -35.81
C PRO A 582 8.09 -23.23 -34.30
N THR A 583 8.11 -24.46 -33.79
CA THR A 583 8.15 -24.84 -32.37
C THR A 583 9.12 -23.94 -31.56
N PRO A 584 8.78 -23.51 -30.34
CA PRO A 584 9.67 -22.70 -29.50
C PRO A 584 11.04 -23.37 -29.36
N ALA A 585 12.09 -22.65 -29.75
CA ALA A 585 13.46 -23.05 -29.48
C ALA A 585 13.70 -23.00 -27.95
N PRO A 586 14.49 -23.94 -27.39
CA PRO A 586 14.82 -23.93 -25.97
C PRO A 586 15.45 -22.60 -25.56
N THR A 587 14.93 -22.05 -24.47
CA THR A 587 15.43 -20.83 -23.81
C THR A 587 16.95 -20.89 -23.70
N ALA A 588 17.63 -19.86 -24.22
CA ALA A 588 19.08 -19.74 -24.10
C ALA A 588 19.51 -19.82 -22.64
N THR A 589 20.47 -20.70 -22.38
CA THR A 589 21.16 -20.84 -21.10
C THR A 589 21.85 -19.51 -20.77
N PRO A 590 21.83 -19.04 -19.51
CA PRO A 590 22.47 -17.78 -19.13
C PRO A 590 23.94 -17.78 -19.56
N GLN A 591 24.32 -16.70 -20.24
CA GLN A 591 25.69 -16.45 -20.69
C GLN A 591 26.61 -16.33 -19.45
N PRO A 592 27.81 -16.94 -19.46
CA PRO A 592 28.74 -16.84 -18.33
C PRO A 592 29.16 -15.38 -18.08
N THR A 593 29.07 -14.97 -16.83
CA THR A 593 29.64 -13.72 -16.32
C THR A 593 31.14 -13.68 -16.63
N PRO A 594 31.68 -12.60 -17.24
CA PRO A 594 33.11 -12.47 -17.47
C PRO A 594 33.90 -12.59 -16.17
N ALA A 595 35.02 -13.32 -16.21
CA ALA A 595 35.95 -13.39 -15.09
C ALA A 595 36.54 -11.98 -14.83
N PRO A 596 36.35 -11.38 -13.64
CA PRO A 596 36.97 -10.11 -13.31
C PRO A 596 38.48 -10.28 -13.15
N THR A 597 39.23 -9.29 -13.61
CA THR A 597 40.65 -9.15 -13.29
C THR A 597 40.77 -8.90 -11.78
N PRO A 598 41.42 -9.76 -10.98
CA PRO A 598 41.53 -9.55 -9.55
C PRO A 598 42.26 -8.23 -9.27
N ILE A 599 41.56 -7.28 -8.65
CA ILE A 599 42.19 -6.09 -8.08
C ILE A 599 42.95 -6.57 -6.83
N VAL A 600 44.21 -6.16 -6.68
CA VAL A 600 45.02 -6.51 -5.49
C VAL A 600 44.26 -6.07 -4.23
N PRO A 601 44.08 -6.93 -3.20
CA PRO A 601 43.31 -6.58 -2.02
C PRO A 601 43.86 -5.31 -1.36
N GLY A 602 43.08 -4.24 -1.42
CA GLY A 602 43.35 -2.99 -0.70
C GLY A 602 43.04 -3.13 0.79
N ARG A 603 43.47 -2.15 1.58
CA ARG A 603 43.17 -2.07 3.01
C ARG A 603 41.66 -2.05 3.27
N ALA A 604 40.87 -1.43 2.38
CA ALA A 604 39.41 -1.36 2.49
C ALA A 604 38.76 -2.74 2.49
N GLN A 605 39.16 -3.63 1.57
CA GLN A 605 38.58 -4.98 1.49
C GLN A 605 38.94 -5.81 2.72
N ALA A 606 40.17 -5.68 3.23
CA ALA A 606 40.58 -6.36 4.47
C ALA A 606 39.73 -5.92 5.68
N SER A 607 39.42 -4.62 5.78
CA SER A 607 38.57 -4.06 6.83
C SER A 607 37.10 -4.51 6.71
N VAL A 608 36.56 -4.60 5.49
CA VAL A 608 35.21 -5.18 5.25
C VAL A 608 35.16 -6.64 5.68
N LEU A 609 36.15 -7.45 5.30
CA LEU A 609 36.20 -8.86 5.66
C LEU A 609 36.34 -9.06 7.17
N LYS A 610 37.07 -8.18 7.87
CA LYS A 610 37.14 -8.19 9.33
C LYS A 610 35.77 -7.88 9.94
N ALA A 611 35.17 -6.75 9.58
CA ALA A 611 33.87 -6.33 10.09
C ALA A 611 32.78 -7.39 9.85
N ARG A 612 32.78 -8.01 8.67
CA ARG A 612 31.90 -9.13 8.31
C ARG A 612 32.06 -10.30 9.26
N ARG A 613 33.29 -10.79 9.47
CA ARG A 613 33.56 -11.94 10.36
C ARG A 613 33.13 -11.65 11.78
N ASP A 614 33.46 -10.47 12.30
CA ASP A 614 33.14 -10.10 13.68
C ASP A 614 31.62 -9.98 13.88
N ALA A 615 30.90 -9.41 12.89
CA ALA A 615 29.45 -9.36 12.88
C ALA A 615 28.81 -10.76 12.83
N GLN A 616 29.35 -11.68 12.03
CA GLN A 616 28.80 -13.05 11.88
C GLN A 616 28.95 -13.88 13.14
N VAL A 617 30.12 -13.86 13.76
CA VAL A 617 30.35 -14.52 15.06
C VAL A 617 29.37 -13.98 16.10
N LEU A 618 29.22 -12.66 16.18
CA LEU A 618 28.33 -12.04 17.14
C LEU A 618 26.85 -12.33 16.87
N SER A 619 26.42 -12.37 15.60
CA SER A 619 25.06 -12.76 15.21
C SER A 619 24.72 -14.17 15.68
N ASN A 620 25.66 -15.10 15.60
CA ASN A 620 25.49 -16.47 16.12
C ASN A 620 25.46 -16.49 17.65
N ASP A 621 26.32 -15.71 18.33
CA ASP A 621 26.36 -15.64 19.80
C ASP A 621 25.12 -14.97 20.43
N LEU A 622 24.49 -14.05 19.71
CA LEU A 622 23.18 -13.50 20.11
C LEU A 622 22.07 -14.56 20.05
N ALA A 623 22.26 -15.63 19.27
CA ALA A 623 21.34 -16.76 19.24
C ALA A 623 21.51 -17.71 20.44
N THR A 624 22.64 -17.64 21.17
CA THR A 624 23.00 -18.61 22.22
C THR A 624 22.79 -18.10 23.65
N ASN A 625 22.72 -16.78 23.87
CA ASN A 625 22.79 -16.20 25.22
C ASN A 625 21.44 -15.71 25.79
N THR A 626 20.77 -16.54 26.60
CA THR A 626 19.79 -16.09 27.62
C THR A 626 20.21 -16.37 29.07
N ASN A 627 21.41 -16.88 29.32
CA ASN A 627 21.89 -17.16 30.68
C ASN A 627 22.87 -16.11 31.20
N THR A 628 22.34 -15.05 31.82
CA THR A 628 23.04 -14.40 32.93
C THR A 628 23.08 -15.40 34.09
N ASN A 629 24.13 -16.23 34.16
CA ASN A 629 24.70 -16.85 35.38
C ASN A 629 25.57 -18.07 35.00
N SER A 630 26.88 -17.88 34.82
CA SER A 630 27.86 -18.92 35.13
C SER A 630 29.13 -18.26 35.70
N PRO A 631 29.82 -18.87 36.68
CA PRO A 631 30.80 -18.17 37.51
C PRO A 631 32.09 -17.88 36.76
N ALA A 632 32.71 -16.77 37.12
CA ALA A 632 33.94 -16.23 36.58
C ALA A 632 35.07 -17.28 36.39
N SER A 633 35.48 -17.46 35.13
CA SER A 633 36.87 -17.75 34.78
C SER A 633 37.50 -16.48 34.20
N ASN A 634 38.76 -16.22 34.56
CA ASN A 634 39.48 -14.95 34.48
C ASN A 634 39.76 -14.35 33.07
N GLU A 635 38.74 -14.22 32.22
CA GLU A 635 38.73 -13.29 31.08
C GLU A 635 37.51 -12.39 31.22
N GLN A 636 37.70 -11.06 31.20
CA GLN A 636 36.59 -10.10 31.19
C GLN A 636 35.66 -10.42 30.02
N THR A 637 34.52 -11.05 30.32
CA THR A 637 33.52 -11.40 29.31
C THR A 637 32.84 -10.11 28.87
N ILE A 638 33.29 -9.55 27.75
CA ILE A 638 32.75 -8.35 27.14
C ILE A 638 31.29 -8.63 26.74
N GLY A 639 30.34 -7.90 27.34
CA GLY A 639 28.91 -8.12 27.10
C GLY A 639 28.47 -7.85 25.65
N PRO A 640 27.30 -8.36 25.21
CA PRO A 640 26.83 -8.24 23.82
C PRO A 640 26.83 -6.81 23.27
N ALA A 641 26.44 -5.81 24.07
CA ALA A 641 26.47 -4.39 23.67
C ALA A 641 27.87 -3.90 23.30
N SER A 642 28.87 -4.21 24.12
CA SER A 642 30.26 -3.84 23.87
C SER A 642 30.83 -4.53 22.64
N ARG A 643 30.38 -5.77 22.36
CA ARG A 643 30.77 -6.50 21.13
C ARG A 643 30.11 -5.92 19.88
N ILE A 644 28.84 -5.49 19.94
CA ILE A 644 28.19 -4.81 18.81
C ILE A 644 28.85 -3.45 18.57
N ALA A 645 29.21 -2.72 19.62
CA ALA A 645 29.97 -1.47 19.50
C ALA A 645 31.32 -1.66 18.78
N SER A 646 32.03 -2.77 19.03
CA SER A 646 33.24 -3.14 18.28
C SER A 646 32.94 -3.39 16.79
N VAL A 647 31.86 -4.12 16.47
CA VAL A 647 31.44 -4.32 15.07
C VAL A 647 31.10 -2.99 14.39
N VAL A 648 30.42 -2.08 15.08
CA VAL A 648 30.15 -0.72 14.56
C VAL A 648 31.46 0.00 14.26
N ALA A 649 32.45 -0.07 15.16
CA ALA A 649 33.76 0.54 14.94
C ALA A 649 34.51 -0.10 13.76
N ASP A 650 34.42 -1.42 13.58
CA ASP A 650 35.02 -2.11 12.44
C ASP A 650 34.38 -1.70 11.11
N ILE A 651 33.05 -1.53 11.06
CA ILE A 651 32.35 -1.05 9.87
C ILE A 651 32.70 0.41 9.58
N GLN A 652 32.82 1.26 10.60
CA GLN A 652 33.30 2.64 10.46
C GLN A 652 34.72 2.67 9.90
N GLN A 653 35.60 1.80 10.39
CA GLN A 653 36.96 1.69 9.88
C GLN A 653 36.97 1.23 8.41
N ALA A 654 36.13 0.26 8.04
CA ALA A 654 35.98 -0.16 6.66
C ALA A 654 35.47 0.96 5.74
N TYR A 655 34.53 1.77 6.21
CA TYR A 655 34.03 2.95 5.49
C TYR A 655 35.14 4.00 5.28
N MET A 656 35.95 4.27 6.31
CA MET A 656 37.07 5.21 6.21
C MET A 656 38.17 4.71 5.27
N ASP A 657 38.55 3.43 5.38
CA ASP A 657 39.56 2.82 4.51
C ASP A 657 39.08 2.82 3.05
N PHE A 658 37.81 2.50 2.81
CA PHE A 658 37.19 2.62 1.50
C PHE A 658 37.24 4.05 0.96
N GLY A 659 36.96 5.07 1.78
CA GLY A 659 37.07 6.47 1.37
C GLY A 659 38.47 6.83 0.84
N SER A 660 39.53 6.29 1.45
CA SER A 660 40.91 6.50 1.01
C SER A 660 41.29 5.74 -0.27
N GLU A 661 40.60 4.62 -0.54
CA GLU A 661 40.83 3.74 -1.70
C GLU A 661 39.71 3.87 -2.75
N ARG A 662 38.80 4.84 -2.61
CA ARG A 662 37.56 4.95 -3.39
C ARG A 662 37.80 4.95 -4.90
N ALA A 663 38.88 5.60 -5.34
CA ALA A 663 39.25 5.69 -6.75
C ALA A 663 39.68 4.35 -7.38
N ILE A 664 40.00 3.34 -6.56
CA ILE A 664 40.44 2.01 -7.02
C ILE A 664 39.23 1.17 -7.48
N PHE A 665 38.03 1.42 -6.94
CA PHE A 665 36.89 0.55 -7.13
C PHE A 665 35.91 1.06 -8.21
N PRO A 666 35.67 0.30 -9.30
CA PRO A 666 34.74 0.70 -10.36
C PRO A 666 33.28 0.84 -9.89
N ALA A 667 32.92 0.18 -8.79
CA ALA A 667 31.59 0.21 -8.18
C ALA A 667 31.53 1.15 -6.95
N ALA A 668 32.39 2.16 -6.87
CA ALA A 668 32.59 2.99 -5.68
C ALA A 668 31.29 3.50 -5.03
N SER A 669 30.37 4.08 -5.81
CA SER A 669 29.10 4.59 -5.27
C SER A 669 28.23 3.50 -4.62
N ARG A 670 28.18 2.30 -5.21
CA ARG A 670 27.39 1.18 -4.65
C ARG A 670 28.06 0.59 -3.41
N ILE A 671 29.39 0.55 -3.38
CA ILE A 671 30.15 0.13 -2.20
C ILE A 671 29.91 1.12 -1.05
N GLU A 672 29.95 2.42 -1.34
CA GLU A 672 29.68 3.49 -0.38
C GLU A 672 28.28 3.36 0.26
N THR A 673 27.25 3.16 -0.58
CA THR A 673 25.88 2.92 -0.12
C THR A 673 25.79 1.64 0.72
N ALA A 674 26.42 0.55 0.29
CA ALA A 674 26.41 -0.70 1.04
C ALA A 674 27.06 -0.52 2.44
N LEU A 675 28.23 0.10 2.53
CA LEU A 675 28.90 0.33 3.82
C LEU A 675 28.12 1.29 4.73
N SER A 676 27.48 2.31 4.16
CA SER A 676 26.58 3.22 4.90
C SER A 676 25.36 2.49 5.48
N ASN A 677 24.74 1.62 4.69
CA ASN A 677 23.61 0.81 5.16
C ASN A 677 24.05 -0.20 6.22
N ALA A 678 25.20 -0.86 6.03
CA ALA A 678 25.79 -1.75 7.02
C ALA A 678 25.98 -1.04 8.37
N LEU A 679 26.51 0.19 8.35
CA LEU A 679 26.70 0.98 9.56
C LEU A 679 25.38 1.33 10.25
N THR A 680 24.36 1.70 9.47
CA THR A 680 23.01 2.01 9.97
C THR A 680 22.38 0.81 10.70
N PHE A 681 22.47 -0.37 10.10
CA PHE A 681 21.92 -1.59 10.69
C PHE A 681 22.73 -2.09 11.89
N ALA A 682 24.06 -1.92 11.90
CA ALA A 682 24.89 -2.25 13.06
C ALA A 682 24.64 -1.29 14.23
N ALA A 683 24.46 0.01 13.97
CA ALA A 683 24.08 0.99 14.98
C ALA A 683 22.68 0.70 15.56
N SER A 684 21.74 0.27 14.71
CA SER A 684 20.41 -0.18 15.12
C SER A 684 20.50 -1.43 16.02
N ALA A 685 21.33 -2.41 15.65
CA ALA A 685 21.60 -3.58 16.47
C ALA A 685 22.16 -3.20 17.85
N ASN A 686 23.06 -2.19 17.89
CA ASN A 686 23.64 -1.69 19.13
C ASN A 686 22.58 -1.05 20.04
N SER A 687 21.63 -0.32 19.46
CA SER A 687 20.50 0.24 20.22
C SER A 687 19.61 -0.88 20.77
N LEU A 688 19.23 -1.84 19.94
CA LEU A 688 18.34 -2.95 20.31
C LEU A 688 18.93 -3.82 21.43
N VAL A 689 20.23 -4.13 21.38
CA VAL A 689 20.89 -4.91 22.43
C VAL A 689 20.93 -4.16 23.76
N THR A 690 21.10 -2.82 23.76
CA THR A 690 21.04 -2.01 25.00
C THR A 690 19.65 -1.98 25.61
N GLN A 691 18.62 -2.24 24.81
CA GLN A 691 17.22 -2.34 25.23
C GLN A 691 16.81 -3.78 25.62
N GLY A 692 17.74 -4.73 25.59
CA GLY A 692 17.47 -6.15 25.89
C GLY A 692 16.75 -6.91 24.76
N GLN A 693 16.60 -6.29 23.58
CA GLN A 693 15.93 -6.86 22.41
C GLN A 693 16.90 -7.68 21.56
N LEU A 694 17.33 -8.83 22.07
CA LEU A 694 18.41 -9.63 21.48
C LEU A 694 18.04 -10.23 20.10
N ALA A 695 16.78 -10.64 19.90
CA ALA A 695 16.32 -11.23 18.65
C ALA A 695 16.27 -10.19 17.52
N GLU A 696 15.77 -8.99 17.84
CA GLU A 696 15.73 -7.84 16.94
C GLU A 696 17.16 -7.34 16.66
N ALA A 697 18.03 -7.31 17.67
CA ALA A 697 19.44 -6.98 17.49
C ALA A 697 20.13 -7.97 16.54
N LYS A 698 19.89 -9.28 16.68
CA LYS A 698 20.38 -10.31 15.75
C LYS A 698 19.88 -10.06 14.33
N SER A 699 18.58 -9.83 14.15
CA SER A 699 17.99 -9.57 12.82
C SER A 699 18.59 -8.31 12.18
N SER A 700 18.77 -7.24 12.96
CA SER A 700 19.43 -6.02 12.48
C SER A 700 20.89 -6.28 12.12
N LEU A 701 21.61 -7.09 12.90
CA LEU A 701 22.99 -7.44 12.61
C LEU A 701 23.12 -8.29 11.33
N GLN A 702 22.19 -9.21 11.06
CA GLN A 702 22.13 -9.96 9.80
C GLN A 702 21.96 -9.04 8.58
N LYS A 703 21.14 -7.99 8.68
CA LYS A 703 21.02 -6.96 7.62
C LYS A 703 22.31 -6.18 7.43
N ALA A 704 23.04 -5.87 8.51
CA ALA A 704 24.35 -5.26 8.39
C ALA A 704 25.33 -6.16 7.61
N ILE A 705 25.28 -7.47 7.89
CA ILE A 705 26.09 -8.48 7.19
C ILE A 705 25.70 -8.59 5.71
N ASP A 706 24.40 -8.54 5.35
CA ASP A 706 23.94 -8.53 3.94
C ASP A 706 24.67 -7.44 3.13
N HIS A 707 24.78 -6.26 3.72
CA HIS A 707 25.43 -5.12 3.09
C HIS A 707 26.97 -5.21 3.09
N LEU A 708 27.58 -5.82 4.12
CA LEU A 708 29.02 -6.08 4.12
C LEU A 708 29.42 -7.12 3.06
N GLU A 709 28.60 -8.16 2.87
CA GLU A 709 28.79 -9.16 1.83
C GLU A 709 28.64 -8.55 0.43
N LEU A 710 27.65 -7.67 0.26
CA LEU A 710 27.52 -6.91 -0.97
C LEU A 710 28.75 -6.04 -1.23
N ALA A 711 29.23 -5.31 -0.23
CA ALA A 711 30.43 -4.47 -0.37
C ALA A 711 31.64 -5.31 -0.80
N ASP A 712 31.86 -6.48 -0.20
CA ASP A 712 32.94 -7.40 -0.59
C ASP A 712 32.79 -7.91 -2.03
N VAL A 713 31.58 -8.32 -2.44
CA VAL A 713 31.31 -8.75 -3.83
C VAL A 713 31.62 -7.61 -4.82
N LEU A 714 31.19 -6.39 -4.53
CA LEU A 714 31.42 -5.22 -5.38
C LEU A 714 32.90 -4.82 -5.42
N MET A 715 33.61 -4.92 -4.30
CA MET A 715 35.06 -4.65 -4.22
C MET A 715 35.86 -5.66 -5.05
N ALA A 716 35.48 -6.95 -4.99
CA ALA A 716 36.19 -8.01 -5.70
C ALA A 716 35.85 -8.09 -7.20
N ASN A 717 34.62 -7.73 -7.59
CA ASN A 717 34.09 -8.03 -8.93
C ASN A 717 33.57 -6.80 -9.70
N GLY A 718 33.62 -5.61 -9.10
CA GLY A 718 33.08 -4.39 -9.70
C GLY A 718 31.55 -4.35 -9.70
N ASN A 719 30.95 -3.72 -10.70
CA ASN A 719 29.50 -3.63 -10.78
C ASN A 719 28.91 -4.99 -11.16
N VAL A 720 28.24 -5.62 -10.20
CA VAL A 720 27.55 -6.90 -10.39
C VAL A 720 26.04 -6.67 -10.52
N GLU A 721 25.38 -7.45 -11.37
CA GLU A 721 23.93 -7.41 -11.54
C GLU A 721 23.21 -8.06 -10.35
N ASN A 722 23.71 -9.22 -9.91
CA ASN A 722 23.14 -9.95 -8.79
C ASN A 722 24.25 -10.58 -7.94
N PRO A 723 24.38 -10.22 -6.65
CA PRO A 723 25.44 -10.75 -5.79
C PRO A 723 25.26 -12.25 -5.51
N VAL A 724 24.05 -12.82 -5.66
CA VAL A 724 23.80 -14.26 -5.43
C VAL A 724 24.53 -15.16 -6.42
N ASP A 725 25.05 -14.62 -7.53
CA ASP A 725 25.84 -15.38 -8.50
C ASP A 725 27.27 -15.65 -8.06
N TYR A 726 27.72 -15.01 -6.98
CA TYR A 726 29.06 -15.17 -6.44
C TYR A 726 29.06 -16.17 -5.28
N ALA A 727 30.00 -17.13 -5.31
CA ALA A 727 29.98 -18.31 -4.45
C ALA A 727 29.94 -18.00 -2.94
N GLN A 728 30.66 -16.99 -2.48
CA GLN A 728 30.69 -16.57 -1.07
C GLN A 728 29.34 -16.03 -0.60
N TYR A 729 28.70 -15.19 -1.41
CA TYR A 729 27.37 -14.64 -1.12
C TYR A 729 26.31 -15.74 -1.17
N PHE A 730 26.37 -16.58 -2.22
CA PHE A 730 25.48 -17.73 -2.40
C PHE A 730 25.49 -18.68 -1.21
N VAL A 731 26.69 -19.06 -0.76
CA VAL A 731 26.89 -19.98 0.37
C VAL A 731 26.34 -19.38 1.66
N ARG A 732 26.68 -18.12 1.97
CA ARG A 732 26.12 -17.46 3.15
C ARG A 732 24.60 -17.44 3.09
N GLN A 733 24.02 -17.06 1.95
CA GLN A 733 22.58 -16.96 1.82
C GLN A 733 21.90 -18.30 2.10
N HIS A 734 22.53 -19.42 1.76
CA HIS A 734 22.00 -20.74 2.08
C HIS A 734 22.04 -21.07 3.59
N TYR A 735 23.08 -20.66 4.31
CA TYR A 735 23.09 -20.75 5.77
C TYR A 735 21.94 -19.95 6.37
N VAL A 736 21.71 -18.72 5.92
CA VAL A 736 20.63 -17.87 6.45
C VAL A 736 19.24 -18.41 6.07
N ASP A 737 19.04 -18.78 4.81
CA ASP A 737 17.73 -19.19 4.28
C ASP A 737 17.29 -20.57 4.78
N PHE A 738 18.22 -21.51 4.92
CA PHE A 738 17.92 -22.90 5.29
C PHE A 738 18.26 -23.28 6.73
N LEU A 739 19.19 -22.57 7.39
CA LEU A 739 19.65 -22.88 8.75
C LEU A 739 19.48 -21.72 9.74
N GLY A 740 18.91 -20.57 9.33
CA GLY A 740 18.57 -19.47 10.25
C GLY A 740 19.76 -18.78 10.95
N ARG A 741 21.00 -19.07 10.54
CA ARG A 741 22.24 -18.59 11.17
C ARG A 741 23.28 -18.14 10.16
N GLU A 742 24.31 -17.46 10.64
CA GLU A 742 25.47 -17.12 9.82
C GLU A 742 26.45 -18.31 9.77
N PRO A 743 27.17 -18.51 8.65
CA PRO A 743 28.21 -19.53 8.59
C PRO A 743 29.37 -19.21 9.53
N ASP A 744 29.94 -20.24 10.13
CA ASP A 744 31.31 -20.16 10.64
C ASP A 744 32.31 -20.12 9.46
N GLU A 745 33.52 -19.61 9.71
CA GLU A 745 34.46 -19.36 8.62
C GLU A 745 34.93 -20.68 7.95
N SER A 746 34.98 -21.79 8.70
CA SER A 746 35.38 -23.09 8.16
C SER A 746 34.31 -23.70 7.25
N GLY A 747 33.05 -23.61 7.66
CA GLY A 747 31.88 -24.01 6.88
C GLY A 747 31.71 -23.17 5.62
N ARG A 748 31.81 -21.84 5.73
CA ARG A 748 31.83 -20.95 4.55
C ARG A 748 32.93 -21.38 3.59
N ALA A 749 34.18 -21.48 4.07
CA ALA A 749 35.32 -21.78 3.22
C ALA A 749 35.16 -23.12 2.51
N PHE A 750 34.71 -24.17 3.21
CA PHE A 750 34.47 -25.47 2.63
C PHE A 750 33.44 -25.43 1.50
N TRP A 751 32.27 -24.84 1.71
CA TRP A 751 31.22 -24.81 0.69
C TRP A 751 31.56 -23.87 -0.47
N THR A 752 32.19 -22.73 -0.20
CA THR A 752 32.66 -21.82 -1.25
C THR A 752 33.72 -22.51 -2.11
N SER A 753 34.64 -23.28 -1.51
CA SER A 753 35.68 -23.98 -2.28
C SER A 753 35.12 -25.05 -3.22
N LYS A 754 33.97 -25.67 -2.88
CA LYS A 754 33.30 -26.63 -3.77
C LYS A 754 32.86 -25.98 -5.08
N ILE A 755 32.33 -24.77 -5.03
CA ILE A 755 31.91 -24.02 -6.24
C ILE A 755 33.15 -23.45 -6.94
N ALA A 756 34.08 -22.87 -6.19
CA ALA A 756 35.29 -22.23 -6.74
C ALA A 756 36.21 -23.22 -7.48
N ALA A 757 36.20 -24.51 -7.12
CA ALA A 757 36.96 -25.56 -7.81
C ALA A 757 36.59 -25.72 -9.30
N CYS A 758 35.43 -25.24 -9.73
CA CYS A 758 35.01 -25.24 -11.13
C CYS A 758 35.69 -24.18 -12.00
N GLY A 759 36.37 -23.18 -11.40
CA GLY A 759 36.93 -22.05 -12.14
C GLY A 759 35.88 -21.35 -13.00
N SER A 760 36.15 -21.22 -14.30
CA SER A 760 35.26 -20.57 -15.27
C SER A 760 34.29 -21.52 -15.99
N ASP A 761 34.23 -22.80 -15.64
CA ASP A 761 33.29 -23.76 -16.23
C ASP A 761 31.86 -23.52 -15.71
N ALA A 762 31.03 -22.88 -16.54
CA ALA A 762 29.65 -22.53 -16.19
C ALA A 762 28.76 -23.74 -15.89
N HIS A 763 28.97 -24.88 -16.58
CA HIS A 763 28.18 -26.08 -16.33
C HIS A 763 28.57 -26.72 -15.00
N CYS A 764 29.87 -26.80 -14.72
CA CYS A 764 30.36 -27.23 -13.41
C CYS A 764 29.82 -26.34 -12.29
N VAL A 765 29.85 -25.01 -12.45
CA VAL A 765 29.32 -24.06 -11.46
C VAL A 765 27.82 -24.27 -11.22
N GLU A 766 27.02 -24.46 -12.27
CA GLU A 766 25.58 -24.74 -12.13
C GLU A 766 25.34 -26.02 -11.30
N VAL A 767 26.01 -27.11 -11.66
CA VAL A 767 25.87 -28.41 -10.97
C VAL A 767 26.32 -28.30 -9.51
N MET A 768 27.46 -27.65 -9.26
CA MET A 768 27.96 -27.48 -7.90
C MET A 768 27.06 -26.56 -7.06
N ARG A 769 26.46 -25.51 -7.63
CA ARG A 769 25.49 -24.68 -6.90
C ARG A 769 24.24 -25.48 -6.52
N ILE A 770 23.74 -26.33 -7.42
CA ILE A 770 22.62 -27.23 -7.14
C ILE A 770 22.96 -28.19 -6.00
N ASP A 771 24.15 -28.80 -6.05
CA ASP A 771 24.59 -29.78 -5.06
C ASP A 771 24.87 -29.18 -3.69
N VAL A 772 25.59 -28.06 -3.65
CA VAL A 772 25.86 -27.32 -2.41
C VAL A 772 24.55 -26.90 -1.78
N SER A 773 23.59 -26.43 -2.56
CA SER A 773 22.27 -26.06 -2.04
C SER A 773 21.51 -27.25 -1.44
N ALA A 774 21.40 -28.35 -2.19
CA ALA A 774 20.70 -29.54 -1.71
C ALA A 774 21.35 -30.12 -0.45
N ALA A 775 22.66 -29.96 -0.27
CA ALA A 775 23.39 -30.43 0.90
C ALA A 775 22.92 -29.78 2.21
N TYR A 776 22.42 -28.54 2.21
CA TYR A 776 21.89 -27.90 3.42
C TYR A 776 20.65 -28.62 3.93
N PHE A 777 19.71 -28.96 3.04
CA PHE A 777 18.54 -29.75 3.41
C PHE A 777 18.90 -31.18 3.85
N LEU A 778 19.89 -31.78 3.18
CA LEU A 778 20.32 -33.16 3.48
C LEU A 778 21.21 -33.26 4.72
N SER A 779 21.64 -32.11 5.26
CA SER A 779 22.51 -32.02 6.43
C SER A 779 21.86 -32.61 7.67
N ILE A 780 22.70 -33.09 8.59
CA ILE A 780 22.25 -33.54 9.92
C ILE A 780 21.57 -32.39 10.65
N GLU A 781 22.13 -31.18 10.55
CA GLU A 781 21.58 -29.98 11.17
C GLU A 781 20.12 -29.75 10.80
N PHE A 782 19.81 -29.70 9.50
CA PHE A 782 18.45 -29.51 9.02
C PHE A 782 17.53 -30.70 9.36
N LYS A 783 18.01 -31.93 9.18
CA LYS A 783 17.22 -33.15 9.47
C LYS A 783 16.77 -33.24 10.92
N GLU A 784 17.63 -32.79 11.83
CA GLU A 784 17.38 -32.85 13.26
C GLU A 784 16.68 -31.60 13.80
N THR A 785 16.54 -30.54 13.01
CA THR A 785 15.89 -29.27 13.38
C THR A 785 14.64 -29.03 12.52
N GLY A 786 14.77 -28.39 11.36
CA GLY A 786 13.66 -28.03 10.48
C GLY A 786 12.81 -29.23 10.05
N TYR A 787 13.43 -30.35 9.70
CA TYR A 787 12.65 -31.55 9.33
C TYR A 787 11.91 -32.17 10.53
N LEU A 788 12.44 -32.02 11.75
CA LEU A 788 11.72 -32.40 12.96
C LEU A 788 10.47 -31.53 13.15
N VAL A 789 10.60 -30.21 13.02
CA VAL A 789 9.47 -29.27 13.13
C VAL A 789 8.39 -29.59 12.09
N TYR A 790 8.77 -29.79 10.83
CA TYR A 790 7.84 -30.20 9.78
C TYR A 790 7.07 -31.48 10.18
N ARG A 791 7.78 -32.51 10.65
CA ARG A 791 7.18 -33.79 11.05
C ARG A 791 6.25 -33.63 12.26
N LEU A 792 6.56 -32.73 13.19
CA LEU A 792 5.72 -32.46 14.36
C LEU A 792 4.35 -31.90 13.98
N TYR A 793 4.28 -30.95 13.03
CA TYR A 793 3.00 -30.44 12.51
C TYR A 793 2.21 -31.54 11.80
N ARG A 794 2.90 -32.36 11.00
CA ARG A 794 2.26 -33.50 10.31
C ARG A 794 1.71 -34.53 11.28
N ALA A 795 2.49 -34.93 12.30
CA ALA A 795 2.09 -35.95 13.27
C ALA A 795 1.05 -35.46 14.27
N SER A 796 1.13 -34.20 14.71
CA SER A 796 0.23 -33.65 15.74
C SER A 796 -1.07 -33.08 15.18
N PHE A 797 -1.05 -32.58 13.94
CA PHE A 797 -2.19 -31.85 13.40
C PHE A 797 -2.72 -32.41 12.07
N GLY A 798 -1.93 -33.22 11.37
CA GLY A 798 -2.29 -33.74 10.05
C GLY A 798 -2.29 -32.68 8.95
N ARG A 799 -1.67 -31.51 9.20
CA ARG A 799 -1.56 -30.40 8.24
C ARG A 799 -0.10 -30.04 7.98
N SER A 800 0.13 -29.37 6.85
CA SER A 800 1.41 -28.71 6.58
C SER A 800 1.66 -27.56 7.56
N VAL A 801 2.92 -27.42 7.95
CA VAL A 801 3.41 -26.24 8.67
C VAL A 801 3.41 -25.02 7.74
N LEU A 802 3.10 -23.84 8.27
CA LEU A 802 3.23 -22.57 7.54
C LEU A 802 4.64 -21.99 7.69
N PHE A 803 5.08 -21.16 6.75
CA PHE A 803 6.44 -20.63 6.71
C PHE A 803 6.85 -19.92 8.02
N ASN A 804 5.98 -19.08 8.58
CA ASN A 804 6.28 -18.36 9.82
C ASN A 804 6.31 -19.27 11.05
N GLU A 805 5.42 -20.27 11.09
CA GLU A 805 5.42 -21.30 12.13
C GLU A 805 6.72 -22.11 12.10
N PHE A 806 7.13 -22.52 10.90
CA PHE A 806 8.36 -23.25 10.66
C PHE A 806 9.58 -22.47 11.11
N LEU A 807 9.66 -21.17 10.76
CA LEU A 807 10.80 -20.33 11.11
C LEU A 807 10.94 -20.19 12.63
N ALA A 808 9.84 -19.84 13.32
CA ALA A 808 9.86 -19.65 14.77
C ALA A 808 10.20 -20.95 15.53
N ASP A 809 9.59 -22.06 15.12
CA ASP A 809 9.77 -23.33 15.81
C ASP A 809 11.14 -23.96 15.54
N THR A 810 11.68 -23.78 14.34
CA THR A 810 13.02 -24.27 14.00
C THR A 810 14.08 -23.49 14.79
N GLN A 811 13.91 -22.18 14.96
CA GLN A 811 14.80 -21.34 15.77
C GLN A 811 14.90 -21.79 17.22
N GLU A 812 13.80 -22.27 17.81
CA GLU A 812 13.81 -22.78 19.18
C GLU A 812 14.56 -24.13 19.29
N VAL A 813 14.42 -25.00 18.28
CA VAL A 813 15.12 -26.31 18.26
C VAL A 813 16.62 -26.13 17.99
N GLU A 814 17.00 -25.20 17.11
CA GLU A 814 18.40 -24.93 16.72
C GLU A 814 19.15 -23.99 17.67
N LYS A 815 18.51 -23.51 18.73
CA LYS A 815 19.07 -22.54 19.67
C LYS A 815 20.42 -23.01 20.22
N GLY A 816 21.50 -22.26 19.94
CA GLY A 816 22.83 -22.61 20.43
C GLY A 816 23.54 -23.76 19.70
N ILE A 817 23.01 -24.24 18.57
CA ILE A 817 23.56 -25.39 17.86
C ILE A 817 24.46 -24.95 16.70
N ILE A 818 25.73 -25.36 16.77
CA ILE A 818 26.64 -25.38 15.63
C ILE A 818 27.14 -26.82 15.47
N VAL A 819 26.67 -27.49 14.42
CA VAL A 819 27.02 -28.89 14.18
C VAL A 819 28.52 -29.02 13.91
N GLY A 820 29.20 -29.81 14.73
CA GLY A 820 30.65 -30.01 14.68
C GLY A 820 31.40 -29.45 15.89
N GLU A 821 30.79 -28.58 16.70
CA GLU A 821 31.41 -28.03 17.91
C GLU A 821 31.33 -28.96 19.13
N THR A 822 32.27 -28.87 20.08
CA THR A 822 32.25 -29.76 21.24
C THR A 822 30.96 -29.59 22.06
N GLY A 823 30.18 -30.67 22.23
CA GLY A 823 28.96 -30.67 23.04
C GLY A 823 27.65 -30.42 22.28
N TRP A 824 27.69 -30.15 20.96
CA TRP A 824 26.49 -29.80 20.17
C TRP A 824 25.38 -30.87 20.23
N GLN A 825 25.71 -32.16 20.31
CA GLN A 825 24.72 -33.24 20.38
C GLN A 825 23.92 -33.22 21.69
N ALA A 826 24.59 -32.90 22.80
CA ALA A 826 23.94 -32.85 24.11
C ALA A 826 22.99 -31.65 24.21
N GLU A 827 23.42 -30.50 23.70
CA GLU A 827 22.60 -29.29 23.63
C GLU A 827 21.37 -29.51 22.73
N LEU A 828 21.56 -30.10 21.54
CA LEU A 828 20.44 -30.38 20.64
C LEU A 828 19.43 -31.36 21.26
N ALA A 829 19.91 -32.37 22.00
CA ALA A 829 19.05 -33.28 22.74
C ALA A 829 18.25 -32.55 23.84
N ALA A 830 18.88 -31.61 24.54
CA ALA A 830 18.22 -30.78 25.55
C ALA A 830 17.15 -29.87 24.93
N ASN A 831 17.48 -29.16 23.83
CA ASN A 831 16.54 -28.31 23.10
C ASN A 831 15.32 -29.08 22.63
N LYS A 832 15.51 -30.23 21.97
CA LYS A 832 14.41 -31.07 21.51
C LYS A 832 13.51 -31.50 22.67
N LYS A 833 14.10 -31.92 23.80
CA LYS A 833 13.33 -32.34 24.97
C LYS A 833 12.47 -31.19 25.50
N ALA A 834 13.03 -30.00 25.67
CA ALA A 834 12.29 -28.81 26.09
C ALA A 834 11.20 -28.44 25.05
N PHE A 835 11.54 -28.52 23.76
CA PHE A 835 10.62 -28.22 22.68
C PHE A 835 9.40 -29.16 22.67
N TYR A 836 9.59 -30.48 22.82
CA TYR A 836 8.46 -31.42 22.93
C TYR A 836 7.58 -31.15 24.16
N GLN A 837 8.18 -30.78 25.29
CA GLN A 837 7.42 -30.43 26.50
C GLN A 837 6.56 -29.18 26.28
N ASN A 838 7.13 -28.14 25.67
CA ASN A 838 6.40 -26.92 25.31
C ASN A 838 5.35 -27.19 24.22
N TRP A 839 5.65 -28.05 23.26
CA TRP A 839 4.76 -28.43 22.17
C TRP A 839 3.45 -29.03 22.69
N VAL A 840 3.54 -30.02 23.60
CA VAL A 840 2.34 -30.64 24.17
C VAL A 840 1.59 -29.71 25.14
N ALA A 841 2.23 -28.64 25.59
CA ALA A 841 1.61 -27.61 26.41
C ALA A 841 0.86 -26.54 25.59
N ARG A 842 1.03 -26.51 24.25
CA ARG A 842 0.33 -25.55 23.39
C ARG A 842 -1.19 -25.70 23.47
N ALA A 843 -1.89 -24.59 23.30
CA ALA A 843 -3.34 -24.53 23.45
C ALA A 843 -4.06 -25.42 22.41
N ASP A 844 -3.62 -25.40 21.16
CA ASP A 844 -4.14 -26.21 20.05
C ASP A 844 -3.86 -27.71 20.22
N PHE A 845 -2.68 -28.08 20.72
CA PHE A 845 -2.36 -29.47 21.08
C PHE A 845 -3.25 -29.95 22.23
N ASN A 846 -3.41 -29.13 23.27
CA ASN A 846 -4.25 -29.45 24.42
C ASN A 846 -5.74 -29.50 24.07
N GLU A 847 -6.22 -28.63 23.17
CA GLU A 847 -7.60 -28.67 22.68
C GLU A 847 -7.88 -30.01 21.98
N ARG A 848 -6.96 -30.47 21.14
CA ARG A 848 -7.11 -31.71 20.38
C ARG A 848 -6.94 -32.97 21.24
N TYR A 849 -5.96 -32.99 22.13
CA TYR A 849 -5.51 -34.22 22.81
C TYR A 849 -5.75 -34.21 24.32
N GLY A 850 -6.03 -33.06 24.93
CA GLY A 850 -6.09 -32.85 26.38
C GLY A 850 -7.02 -33.82 27.08
N SER A 851 -8.24 -33.98 26.55
CA SER A 851 -9.29 -34.83 27.12
C SER A 851 -9.20 -36.32 26.75
N MET A 852 -8.30 -36.70 25.83
CA MET A 852 -8.21 -38.08 25.33
C MET A 852 -7.57 -39.03 26.36
N THR A 853 -8.08 -40.26 26.42
CA THR A 853 -7.38 -41.36 27.13
C THR A 853 -6.04 -41.68 26.46
N SER A 854 -5.14 -42.40 27.16
CA SER A 854 -3.83 -42.78 26.61
C SER A 854 -3.94 -43.56 25.29
N GLY A 855 -4.90 -44.46 25.17
CA GLY A 855 -5.16 -45.21 23.93
C GLY A 855 -5.61 -44.30 22.78
N GLN A 856 -6.62 -43.46 23.05
CA GLN A 856 -7.14 -42.50 22.06
C GLN A 856 -6.07 -41.51 21.59
N PHE A 857 -5.20 -41.06 22.49
CA PHE A 857 -4.09 -40.16 22.16
C PHE A 857 -3.10 -40.81 21.18
N VAL A 858 -2.63 -42.03 21.49
CA VAL A 858 -1.70 -42.78 20.62
C VAL A 858 -2.34 -43.06 19.26
N ASP A 859 -3.60 -43.51 19.24
CA ASP A 859 -4.33 -43.80 18.00
C ASP A 859 -4.50 -42.56 17.13
N ALA A 860 -4.83 -41.41 17.74
CA ALA A 860 -5.04 -40.16 17.02
C ALA A 860 -3.75 -39.60 16.40
N LEU A 861 -2.58 -39.84 17.03
CA LEU A 861 -1.28 -39.48 16.44
C LEU A 861 -0.97 -40.36 15.23
N PHE A 862 -1.08 -41.68 15.34
CA PHE A 862 -0.86 -42.59 14.20
C PHE A 862 -1.82 -42.34 13.04
N ALA A 863 -3.09 -42.04 13.35
CA ALA A 863 -4.07 -41.64 12.34
C ALA A 863 -3.67 -40.36 11.61
N SER A 864 -3.13 -39.36 12.31
CA SER A 864 -2.66 -38.09 11.71
C SER A 864 -1.43 -38.29 10.84
N MET A 865 -0.56 -39.24 11.19
CA MET A 865 0.61 -39.63 10.40
C MET A 865 0.25 -40.46 9.15
N GLY A 866 -0.93 -41.08 9.12
CA GLY A 866 -1.31 -42.01 8.07
C GLY A 866 -0.51 -43.31 8.09
N VAL A 867 -0.01 -43.72 9.27
CA VAL A 867 0.78 -44.95 9.48
C VAL A 867 0.01 -45.90 10.39
N MET A 868 0.01 -47.19 10.07
CA MET A 868 -0.60 -48.22 10.90
C MET A 868 0.47 -48.89 11.78
N PRO A 869 0.46 -48.69 13.12
CA PRO A 869 1.46 -49.29 14.00
C PRO A 869 1.25 -50.81 14.15
N ALA A 870 2.32 -51.53 14.44
CA ALA A 870 2.19 -52.92 14.91
C ALA A 870 1.51 -52.95 16.28
N SER A 871 0.63 -53.94 16.53
CA SER A 871 -0.14 -54.01 17.79
C SER A 871 0.74 -53.95 19.05
N ALA A 872 1.90 -54.63 19.01
CA ALA A 872 2.84 -54.63 20.13
C ALA A 872 3.50 -53.26 20.39
N GLU A 873 3.78 -52.48 19.33
CA GLU A 873 4.34 -51.13 19.45
C GLU A 873 3.32 -50.17 20.06
N ARG A 874 2.09 -50.19 19.53
CA ARG A 874 0.98 -49.41 20.06
C ARG A 874 0.73 -49.71 21.53
N ASP A 875 0.62 -50.98 21.90
CA ASP A 875 0.31 -51.39 23.27
C ASP A 875 1.42 -51.00 24.26
N ALA A 876 2.69 -51.05 23.83
CA ALA A 876 3.82 -50.57 24.64
C ALA A 876 3.76 -49.05 24.91
N LEU A 877 3.39 -48.24 23.90
CA LEU A 877 3.24 -46.79 24.03
C LEU A 877 2.05 -46.41 24.94
N VAL A 878 0.94 -47.16 24.85
CA VAL A 878 -0.21 -46.95 25.73
C VAL A 878 0.12 -47.33 27.18
N ALA A 879 0.80 -48.46 27.37
CA ALA A 879 1.21 -48.93 28.69
C ALA A 879 2.19 -47.97 29.37
N SER A 880 3.11 -47.33 28.63
CA SER A 880 4.07 -46.37 29.21
C SER A 880 3.39 -45.11 29.76
N LEU A 881 2.35 -44.61 29.09
CA LEU A 881 1.53 -43.49 29.58
C LEU A 881 0.68 -43.88 30.79
N GLN A 882 0.07 -45.06 30.76
CA GLN A 882 -0.77 -45.56 31.86
C GLN A 882 0.04 -45.81 33.14
N ASN A 883 1.24 -46.38 32.98
CA ASN A 883 2.18 -46.66 34.08
C ASN A 883 3.01 -45.43 34.49
N ARG A 884 2.82 -44.28 33.82
CA ARG A 884 3.55 -43.03 34.06
C ARG A 884 5.08 -43.17 33.94
N THR A 885 5.55 -44.11 33.13
CA THR A 885 6.97 -44.25 32.79
C THR A 885 7.36 -43.37 31.59
N ALA A 886 6.39 -42.83 30.87
CA ALA A 886 6.55 -41.83 29.82
C ALA A 886 5.46 -40.73 29.95
N THR A 887 5.80 -39.51 29.54
CA THR A 887 4.85 -38.41 29.36
C THR A 887 4.29 -38.40 27.93
N ARG A 888 3.26 -37.57 27.67
CA ARG A 888 2.76 -37.35 26.30
C ARG A 888 3.83 -36.76 25.38
N ALA A 889 4.75 -35.94 25.92
CA ALA A 889 5.89 -35.42 25.18
C ALA A 889 6.88 -36.54 24.78
N ASP A 890 7.17 -37.46 25.70
CA ASP A 890 8.05 -38.60 25.42
C ASP A 890 7.46 -39.53 24.34
N VAL A 891 6.16 -39.81 24.42
CA VAL A 891 5.45 -40.61 23.41
C VAL A 891 5.42 -39.90 22.05
N LEU A 892 5.15 -38.59 22.01
CA LEU A 892 5.18 -37.82 20.77
C LEU A 892 6.59 -37.83 20.14
N ALA A 893 7.63 -37.64 20.95
CA ALA A 893 9.02 -37.69 20.51
C ALA A 893 9.40 -39.06 19.93
N GLN A 894 8.90 -40.15 20.52
CA GLN A 894 9.14 -41.51 20.03
C GLN A 894 8.40 -41.74 18.69
N ILE A 895 7.13 -41.38 18.60
CA ILE A 895 6.29 -41.62 17.43
C ILE A 895 6.73 -40.78 16.22
N VAL A 896 7.11 -39.51 16.41
CA VAL A 896 7.56 -38.62 15.32
C VAL A 896 8.82 -39.13 14.61
N ASN A 897 9.63 -39.93 15.30
CA ASN A 897 10.83 -40.55 14.75
C ASN A 897 10.57 -41.92 14.09
N ASN A 898 9.32 -42.29 13.86
CA ASN A 898 8.99 -43.50 13.10
C ASN A 898 9.60 -43.45 11.67
N ASP A 899 10.29 -44.53 11.29
CA ASP A 899 11.04 -44.61 10.03
C ASP A 899 10.13 -44.58 8.80
N GLU A 900 8.98 -45.26 8.84
CA GLU A 900 8.02 -45.28 7.75
C GLU A 900 7.42 -43.89 7.53
N PHE A 901 7.02 -43.21 8.61
CA PHE A 901 6.53 -41.84 8.55
C PHE A 901 7.58 -40.88 7.97
N SER A 902 8.81 -40.97 8.47
CA SER A 902 9.93 -40.16 7.99
C SER A 902 10.24 -40.41 6.51
N ARG A 903 10.01 -41.63 6.00
CA ARG A 903 10.14 -41.94 4.57
C ARG A 903 8.99 -41.36 3.74
N LEU A 904 7.75 -41.45 4.22
CA LEU A 904 6.55 -40.96 3.53
C LEU A 904 6.52 -39.43 3.40
N GLU A 905 7.15 -38.73 4.33
CA GLU A 905 7.12 -37.27 4.41
C GLU A 905 8.35 -36.58 3.79
N MET A 906 9.42 -37.31 3.49
CA MET A 906 10.69 -36.71 3.04
C MET A 906 10.54 -35.87 1.77
N ASN A 907 9.92 -36.42 0.71
CA ASN A 907 9.73 -35.68 -0.55
C ASN A 907 8.81 -34.48 -0.37
N LYS A 908 7.76 -34.61 0.45
CA LYS A 908 6.81 -33.55 0.77
C LYS A 908 7.48 -32.38 1.49
N ALA A 909 8.35 -32.70 2.46
CA ALA A 909 9.17 -31.73 3.16
C ALA A 909 10.20 -31.09 2.23
N PHE A 910 10.87 -31.87 1.37
CA PHE A 910 11.86 -31.35 0.42
C PHE A 910 11.25 -30.29 -0.49
N VAL A 911 10.07 -30.55 -1.06
CA VAL A 911 9.32 -29.59 -1.88
C VAL A 911 8.96 -28.35 -1.08
N MET A 912 8.40 -28.52 0.13
CA MET A 912 8.03 -27.40 1.01
C MET A 912 9.23 -26.48 1.27
N MET A 913 10.39 -27.05 1.53
CA MET A 913 11.60 -26.29 1.84
C MET A 913 12.15 -25.51 0.65
N GLN A 914 11.80 -25.87 -0.59
CA GLN A 914 12.14 -25.03 -1.73
C GLN A 914 11.43 -23.67 -1.63
N TYR A 915 10.14 -23.68 -1.23
CA TYR A 915 9.39 -22.44 -1.04
C TYR A 915 9.86 -21.66 0.19
N PHE A 916 10.12 -22.36 1.30
CA PHE A 916 10.55 -21.70 2.54
C PHE A 916 11.95 -21.12 2.44
N GLY A 917 12.90 -21.88 1.89
CA GLY A 917 14.29 -21.44 1.75
C GLY A 917 14.43 -20.37 0.67
N TYR A 918 13.99 -20.64 -0.56
CA TYR A 918 14.19 -19.72 -1.67
C TYR A 918 13.19 -18.59 -1.73
N LEU A 919 11.90 -18.87 -1.54
CA LEU A 919 10.85 -17.89 -1.80
C LEU A 919 10.36 -17.19 -0.52
N ARG A 920 10.77 -17.70 0.65
CA ARG A 920 10.42 -17.14 1.98
C ARG A 920 8.90 -16.99 2.16
N ARG A 921 8.12 -17.94 1.63
CA ARG A 921 6.65 -17.94 1.68
C ARG A 921 6.06 -19.35 1.67
N ASP A 922 4.77 -19.44 1.97
CA ASP A 922 4.00 -20.67 1.80
C ASP A 922 3.88 -21.07 0.32
N PRO A 923 3.91 -22.37 0.02
CA PRO A 923 3.69 -22.83 -1.35
C PRO A 923 2.23 -22.64 -1.74
N ASP A 924 1.99 -22.22 -2.97
CA ASP A 924 0.66 -22.26 -3.55
C ASP A 924 0.26 -23.74 -3.79
N PRO A 925 -1.02 -24.12 -3.59
CA PRO A 925 -1.44 -25.52 -3.69
C PRO A 925 -1.12 -26.18 -5.04
N GLY A 926 -1.25 -25.41 -6.13
CA GLY A 926 -0.97 -25.89 -7.49
C GLY A 926 0.51 -26.15 -7.72
N GLY A 927 1.37 -25.18 -7.38
CA GLY A 927 2.82 -25.30 -7.46
C GLY A 927 3.37 -26.41 -6.57
N TYR A 928 2.86 -26.54 -5.34
CA TYR A 928 3.25 -27.62 -4.43
C TYR A 928 2.98 -29.00 -5.05
N ALA A 929 1.75 -29.22 -5.51
CA ALA A 929 1.32 -30.49 -6.10
C ALA A 929 2.12 -30.82 -7.37
N PHE A 930 2.37 -29.82 -8.23
CA PHE A 930 3.18 -29.98 -9.42
C PHE A 930 4.59 -30.48 -9.09
N TRP A 931 5.28 -29.82 -8.16
CA TRP A 931 6.66 -30.16 -7.81
C TRP A 931 6.76 -31.50 -7.09
N LEU A 932 5.83 -31.81 -6.19
CA LEU A 932 5.77 -33.11 -5.53
C LEU A 932 5.60 -34.24 -6.54
N GLN A 933 4.64 -34.12 -7.46
CA GLN A 933 4.43 -35.12 -8.51
C GLN A 933 5.64 -35.23 -9.44
N LYS A 934 6.32 -34.12 -9.75
CA LYS A 934 7.54 -34.14 -10.56
C LYS A 934 8.67 -34.89 -9.84
N LEU A 935 8.89 -34.62 -8.55
CA LEU A 935 9.92 -35.28 -7.75
C LEU A 935 9.67 -36.78 -7.60
N GLU A 936 8.43 -37.17 -7.31
CA GLU A 936 8.03 -38.57 -7.14
C GLU A 936 8.18 -39.38 -8.43
N ARG A 937 7.86 -38.80 -9.60
CA ARG A 937 8.10 -39.44 -10.91
C ARG A 937 9.57 -39.74 -11.20
N HIS A 938 10.47 -38.99 -10.57
CA HIS A 938 11.91 -39.21 -10.67
C HIS A 938 12.49 -39.95 -9.45
N GLY A 939 11.64 -40.59 -8.64
CA GLY A 939 12.08 -41.42 -7.51
C GLY A 939 12.76 -40.62 -6.39
N GLY A 940 12.47 -39.32 -6.26
CA GLY A 940 13.14 -38.44 -5.29
C GLY A 940 14.43 -37.79 -5.80
N ASP A 941 14.84 -38.05 -7.05
CA ASP A 941 16.03 -37.43 -7.64
C ASP A 941 15.76 -35.96 -8.02
N PHE A 942 16.20 -35.04 -7.16
CA PHE A 942 16.00 -33.60 -7.33
C PHE A 942 16.73 -33.03 -8.55
N ARG A 943 17.81 -33.67 -9.02
CA ARG A 943 18.55 -33.25 -10.22
C ARG A 943 17.75 -33.60 -11.45
N ARG A 944 17.27 -34.84 -11.55
CA ARG A 944 16.41 -35.28 -12.68
C ARG A 944 15.07 -34.56 -12.70
N ALA A 945 14.59 -34.11 -11.54
CA ALA A 945 13.38 -33.29 -11.44
C ALA A 945 13.61 -31.79 -11.75
N ASP A 946 14.85 -31.34 -12.00
CA ASP A 946 15.25 -29.93 -12.15
C ASP A 946 14.74 -29.03 -11.00
N MET A 947 14.50 -29.59 -9.82
CA MET A 947 13.75 -28.88 -8.78
C MET A 947 14.57 -27.73 -8.21
N VAL A 948 15.70 -28.04 -7.58
CA VAL A 948 16.62 -27.06 -7.00
C VAL A 948 17.05 -26.04 -8.07
N LYS A 949 17.38 -26.51 -9.27
CA LYS A 949 17.73 -25.65 -10.41
C LYS A 949 16.66 -24.60 -10.70
N THR A 950 15.39 -25.02 -10.79
CA THR A 950 14.30 -24.11 -11.17
C THR A 950 14.08 -23.03 -10.13
N PHE A 951 14.16 -23.35 -8.83
CA PHE A 951 14.05 -22.34 -7.78
C PHE A 951 15.25 -21.38 -7.77
N LEU A 952 16.47 -21.90 -7.94
CA LEU A 952 17.70 -21.11 -8.01
C LEU A 952 17.72 -20.07 -9.14
N VAL A 953 17.12 -20.39 -10.28
CA VAL A 953 17.06 -19.48 -11.44
C VAL A 953 15.74 -18.71 -11.54
N SER A 954 14.80 -18.95 -10.62
CA SER A 954 13.50 -18.28 -10.64
C SER A 954 13.66 -16.76 -10.46
N THR A 955 12.85 -16.00 -11.19
CA THR A 955 12.82 -14.54 -11.05
C THR A 955 12.53 -14.14 -9.61
N GLU A 956 11.58 -14.81 -8.96
CA GLU A 956 11.22 -14.54 -7.57
C GLU A 956 12.40 -14.69 -6.60
N TYR A 957 13.19 -15.76 -6.69
CA TYR A 957 14.40 -15.91 -5.85
C TYR A 957 15.48 -14.89 -6.23
N ARG A 958 15.75 -14.70 -7.52
CA ARG A 958 16.82 -13.81 -7.97
C ARG A 958 16.55 -12.35 -7.61
N ASP A 959 15.29 -11.91 -7.73
CA ASP A 959 14.87 -10.53 -7.46
C ASP A 959 15.04 -10.14 -5.98
N ARG A 960 15.11 -11.10 -5.05
CA ARG A 960 15.46 -10.84 -3.64
C ARG A 960 16.81 -10.15 -3.46
N PHE A 961 17.71 -10.32 -4.43
CA PHE A 961 19.10 -9.85 -4.35
C PHE A 961 19.45 -8.85 -5.46
N LYS A 962 18.55 -8.65 -6.43
CA LYS A 962 18.72 -7.59 -7.42
C LYS A 962 18.64 -6.24 -6.73
N GLN A 963 19.58 -5.37 -7.05
CA GLN A 963 19.54 -3.99 -6.60
C GLN A 963 18.78 -3.18 -7.64
N GLN A 964 17.70 -2.53 -7.20
CA GLN A 964 17.04 -1.47 -7.96
C GLN A 964 17.87 -0.18 -7.90
#